data_AF-A0A832ZVJ6-F1
#
_entry.id   AF-A0A832ZVJ6-F1
#
_cell.length_a   1.000
_cell.length_b   1.000
_cell.length_c   1.000
_cell.angle_alpha   90.00
_cell.angle_beta   90.00
_cell.angle_gamma   90.00
#
_symmetry.space_group_name_H-M   'P 1'
#
loop_
_entity.id
_entity.type
_entity.pdbx_description
1 polymer ?
#
loop_
_entity_poly.entity_id
_entity_poly.type
_entity_poly.pdbx_seq_one_letter_code
_entity_poly.pdbx_strand_id
1 'polypeptide(L)'
;MSFRGIVGLPVRARIVSVNVPRVGYRWYGAVDVRVEGRSEKVTLLMSGSIAQWLTEGEVVRVLFKSEPIPLGRTLVAVQDMYILDRLWGSEWVRVWPPWSKEVRLPRRDPVWGSVVYEYKVIAREAVSEQDYMDIVGLEQYHYASREEVVAVWRCPVCGKYFESNIQPKCPDHGVPARLQEIRGSLPSSRFLVLELADRKPYEPRIVAYVRVDTPIPLMHRRIKDNGKVKVEKTIREKVFPREWFHPTYWPTLYKERVKIISRYRELASIYGSRRLARVIVGEEISKEALKVACTAAARIARVVVHPDYRGDGLGVLAVKMALEWIRERRVPEMKKRKHVVETIAQMARYNPFFEKAGFYYMWDTGSGRPVLMYPLTDEAHRRIREFLEGDPYAKKHKGKLYRSRYGRVEPLKTPIKIVNLTKTYSSLLDVSRLPEELQNILRAFGVEKRLVERYVLRDVNIVIEPGDIVVVVGASGAGKTTLLRMIIGAALKNVDERYKPTSGCVEIPENTRIAYMLPGEYEPEFGDETLLEHITKKTGDPVVAVEILNTVGLSDAVFYRARYSELSTGQKERAKLASLLALKPNLLVIDEFAAHLDSLTAQRVAYKLGRIARESGITVIVATNRVEVIKALSPNKVIFVGYGGAFLERIEKTVYSKI
;
A
#
# COMPACT_ATOMS: atom_id res chain seq x y z
N MET A 1 39.01 35.90 -5.54
CA MET A 1 38.25 36.60 -6.59
C MET A 1 36.75 36.44 -6.33
N SER A 2 35.96 37.50 -6.43
CA SER A 2 34.50 37.42 -6.18
C SER A 2 33.82 36.40 -7.12
N PHE A 3 32.86 35.64 -6.60
CA PHE A 3 32.05 34.70 -7.37
C PHE A 3 30.93 35.40 -8.17
N ARG A 4 30.74 36.72 -8.00
CA ARG A 4 29.71 37.53 -8.71
C ARG A 4 29.63 37.26 -10.21
N GLY A 5 30.76 37.16 -10.89
CA GLY A 5 30.80 36.99 -12.35
C GLY A 5 30.32 35.63 -12.88
N ILE A 6 30.08 34.65 -12.01
CA ILE A 6 29.62 33.30 -12.41
C ILE A 6 28.32 32.86 -11.76
N VAL A 7 27.72 33.70 -10.90
CA VAL A 7 26.36 33.47 -10.39
C VAL A 7 25.38 33.55 -11.57
N GLY A 8 24.46 32.59 -11.65
CA GLY A 8 23.49 32.49 -12.75
C GLY A 8 24.01 31.81 -14.01
N LEU A 9 25.31 31.45 -14.09
CA LEU A 9 25.90 30.77 -15.23
C LEU A 9 26.37 29.34 -14.87
N PRO A 10 26.07 28.33 -15.71
CA PRO A 10 26.57 26.97 -15.48
C PRO A 10 28.07 26.91 -15.79
N VAL A 11 28.89 26.64 -14.78
CA VAL A 11 30.35 26.53 -14.90
C VAL A 11 30.81 25.09 -14.78
N ARG A 12 31.86 24.71 -15.51
CA ARG A 12 32.53 23.42 -15.34
C ARG A 12 33.41 23.44 -14.10
N ALA A 13 33.40 22.33 -13.38
CA ALA A 13 34.22 22.12 -12.20
C ALA A 13 34.66 20.66 -12.11
N ARG A 14 35.69 20.40 -11.30
CA ARG A 14 36.11 19.04 -10.95
C ARG A 14 35.88 18.78 -9.47
N ILE A 15 35.43 17.58 -9.15
CA ILE A 15 35.33 17.11 -7.77
C ILE A 15 36.74 16.89 -7.22
N VAL A 16 37.07 17.56 -6.13
CA VAL A 16 38.36 17.46 -5.44
C VAL A 16 38.30 16.43 -4.32
N SER A 17 37.22 16.42 -3.55
CA SER A 17 37.01 15.49 -2.43
C SER A 17 35.53 15.28 -2.16
N VAL A 18 35.19 14.07 -1.71
CA VAL A 18 33.81 13.69 -1.33
C VAL A 18 33.81 13.32 0.15
N ASN A 19 33.07 14.10 0.95
CA ASN A 19 33.00 13.96 2.40
C ASN A 19 31.63 13.44 2.80
N VAL A 20 31.56 12.16 3.18
CA VAL A 20 30.36 11.55 3.77
C VAL A 20 30.73 11.02 5.15
N PRO A 21 30.15 11.58 6.23
CA PRO A 21 30.44 11.13 7.58
C PRO A 21 29.90 9.72 7.82
N ARG A 22 30.50 9.01 8.77
CA ARG A 22 30.07 7.65 9.14
C ARG A 22 28.69 7.62 9.82
N VAL A 23 28.39 8.64 10.62
CA VAL A 23 27.09 8.82 11.28
C VAL A 23 26.28 9.79 10.44
N GLY A 24 25.02 9.43 10.16
CA GLY A 24 24.16 10.23 9.29
C GLY A 24 24.60 10.28 7.83
N TYR A 25 25.37 9.28 7.38
CA TYR A 25 25.89 9.16 6.00
C TYR A 25 24.81 9.26 4.91
N ARG A 26 23.53 9.10 5.26
CA ARG A 26 22.41 9.22 4.32
C ARG A 26 21.93 10.67 4.14
N TRP A 27 22.02 11.53 5.15
CA TRP A 27 21.50 12.90 5.11
C TRP A 27 22.57 13.99 5.23
N TYR A 28 23.77 13.64 5.70
CA TYR A 28 24.92 14.55 5.70
C TYR A 28 25.89 14.16 4.60
N GLY A 29 26.20 15.09 3.70
CA GLY A 29 27.20 14.94 2.67
C GLY A 29 27.73 16.29 2.22
N ALA A 30 28.99 16.33 1.82
CA ALA A 30 29.60 17.51 1.23
C ALA A 30 30.54 17.10 0.10
N VAL A 31 30.51 17.87 -0.98
CA VAL A 31 31.38 17.65 -2.14
C VAL A 31 32.15 18.92 -2.40
N ASP A 32 33.46 18.78 -2.43
CA ASP A 32 34.34 19.90 -2.72
C ASP A 32 34.63 19.95 -4.21
N VAL A 33 34.38 21.11 -4.82
CA VAL A 33 34.59 21.33 -6.24
C VAL A 33 35.61 22.45 -6.46
N ARG A 34 36.40 22.31 -7.53
CA ARG A 34 37.25 23.37 -8.05
C ARG A 34 36.72 23.77 -9.42
N VAL A 35 36.27 25.02 -9.53
CA VAL A 35 35.76 25.60 -10.78
C VAL A 35 36.93 25.78 -11.76
N GLU A 36 36.74 25.43 -13.02
CA GLU A 36 37.76 25.62 -14.04
C GLU A 36 38.13 27.11 -14.15
N GLY A 37 39.44 27.41 -14.21
CA GLY A 37 39.95 28.78 -14.23
C GLY A 37 39.97 29.49 -12.87
N ARG A 38 39.64 28.80 -11.77
CA ARG A 38 39.73 29.36 -10.40
C ARG A 38 40.53 28.46 -9.47
N SER A 39 41.26 29.07 -8.54
CA SER A 39 42.07 28.36 -7.55
C SER A 39 41.26 27.99 -6.30
N GLU A 40 40.21 28.76 -5.98
CA GLU A 40 39.41 28.53 -4.78
C GLU A 40 38.59 27.23 -4.86
N LYS A 41 38.46 26.57 -3.71
CA LYS A 41 37.63 25.38 -3.52
C LYS A 41 36.28 25.79 -2.94
N VAL A 42 35.20 25.26 -3.51
CA VAL A 42 33.84 25.45 -3.03
C VAL A 42 33.29 24.15 -2.49
N THR A 43 32.87 24.13 -1.23
CA THR A 43 32.18 23.02 -0.58
C THR A 43 30.68 23.12 -0.85
N LEU A 44 30.14 22.12 -1.52
CA LEU A 44 28.71 21.99 -1.82
C LEU A 44 28.06 21.08 -0.76
N LEU A 45 27.17 21.62 0.05
CA LEU A 45 26.43 20.83 1.05
C LEU A 45 25.23 20.12 0.40
N MET A 46 25.08 18.82 0.61
CA MET A 46 24.02 17.98 0.04
C MET A 46 23.68 16.79 0.95
N SER A 47 22.74 15.95 0.51
CA SER A 47 22.48 14.69 1.21
C SER A 47 23.63 13.70 0.99
N GLY A 48 23.99 12.96 2.04
CA GLY A 48 25.03 11.94 1.95
C GLY A 48 24.64 10.76 1.04
N SER A 49 23.34 10.47 0.93
CA SER A 49 22.79 9.46 0.02
C SER A 49 23.07 9.76 -1.45
N ILE A 50 23.23 11.04 -1.81
CA ILE A 50 23.65 11.52 -3.13
C ILE A 50 25.18 11.60 -3.20
N ALA A 51 25.82 12.26 -2.23
CA ALA A 51 27.26 12.51 -2.24
C ALA A 51 28.10 11.24 -2.39
N GLN A 52 27.70 10.15 -1.72
CA GLN A 52 28.42 8.87 -1.75
C GLN A 52 28.55 8.22 -3.15
N TRP A 53 27.78 8.67 -4.14
CA TRP A 53 27.82 8.18 -5.52
C TRP A 53 28.75 8.97 -6.45
N LEU A 54 29.29 10.08 -5.94
CA LEU A 54 30.26 10.91 -6.64
C LEU A 54 31.68 10.46 -6.31
N THR A 55 32.59 10.68 -7.25
CA THR A 55 33.99 10.29 -7.13
C THR A 55 34.91 11.47 -7.38
N GLU A 56 36.05 11.46 -6.71
CA GLU A 56 37.13 12.43 -6.94
C GLU A 56 37.59 12.38 -8.39
N GLY A 57 37.89 13.56 -8.96
CA GLY A 57 38.29 13.72 -10.35
C GLY A 57 37.14 13.80 -11.35
N GLU A 58 35.89 13.51 -10.95
CA GLU A 58 34.73 13.62 -11.85
C GLU A 58 34.51 15.07 -12.31
N VAL A 59 34.18 15.21 -13.60
CA VAL A 59 33.80 16.49 -14.18
C VAL A 59 32.31 16.73 -13.91
N VAL A 60 32.03 17.88 -13.33
CA VAL A 60 30.68 18.33 -12.99
C VAL A 60 30.42 19.71 -13.56
N ARG A 61 29.14 20.07 -13.64
CA ARG A 61 28.67 21.39 -14.00
C ARG A 61 27.90 21.93 -12.81
N VAL A 62 28.31 23.09 -12.33
CA VAL A 62 27.70 23.75 -11.18
C VAL A 62 27.07 25.05 -11.66
N LEU A 63 25.81 25.26 -11.33
CA LEU A 63 25.15 26.56 -11.48
C LEU A 63 24.94 27.12 -10.08
N PHE A 64 25.67 28.18 -9.74
CA PHE A 64 25.46 28.89 -8.48
C PHE A 64 24.30 29.89 -8.65
N LYS A 65 23.25 29.76 -7.85
CA LYS A 65 22.11 30.69 -7.81
C LYS A 65 22.40 31.94 -6.97
N SER A 66 23.32 31.82 -6.01
CA SER A 66 23.82 32.90 -5.17
C SER A 66 25.31 32.70 -4.88
N GLU A 67 25.99 33.76 -4.45
CA GLU A 67 27.43 33.71 -4.14
C GLU A 67 27.70 32.75 -2.97
N PRO A 68 28.66 31.79 -3.10
CA PRO A 68 29.09 30.96 -1.99
C PRO A 68 29.54 31.78 -0.79
N ILE A 69 29.19 31.30 0.41
CA ILE A 69 29.46 31.96 1.69
C ILE A 69 30.92 31.70 2.09
N PRO A 70 31.73 32.73 2.37
CA PRO A 70 33.08 32.55 2.87
C PRO A 70 33.07 32.06 4.33
N LEU A 71 33.74 30.93 4.59
CA LEU A 71 33.95 30.37 5.92
C LEU A 71 35.45 30.11 6.11
N GLY A 72 36.16 31.12 6.62
CA GLY A 72 37.62 31.11 6.71
C GLY A 72 38.27 31.10 5.32
N ARG A 73 39.03 30.05 5.00
CA ARG A 73 39.69 29.87 3.69
C ARG A 73 38.85 29.09 2.67
N THR A 74 37.65 28.65 3.05
CA THR A 74 36.79 27.80 2.22
C THR A 74 35.52 28.55 1.85
N LEU A 75 35.05 28.36 0.61
CA LEU A 75 33.74 28.84 0.19
C LEU A 75 32.71 27.73 0.35
N VAL A 76 31.53 28.05 0.87
CA VAL A 76 30.48 27.05 1.14
C VAL A 76 29.18 27.46 0.42
N ALA A 77 28.62 26.56 -0.37
CA ALA A 77 27.29 26.71 -0.94
C ALA A 77 26.32 25.77 -0.23
N VAL A 78 25.31 26.34 0.44
CA VAL A 78 24.24 25.55 1.05
C VAL A 78 23.23 25.06 0.00
N GLN A 79 22.32 24.19 0.42
CA GLN A 79 21.52 23.31 -0.44
C GLN A 79 20.69 24.01 -1.53
N ASP A 80 20.15 25.19 -1.29
CA ASP A 80 19.32 25.94 -2.23
C ASP A 80 20.12 26.85 -3.18
N MET A 81 21.39 27.10 -2.85
CA MET A 81 22.28 28.04 -3.55
C MET A 81 22.84 27.51 -4.87
N TYR A 82 22.67 26.24 -5.20
CA TYR A 82 23.28 25.67 -6.41
C TYR A 82 22.47 24.55 -7.07
N ILE A 83 22.83 24.25 -8.32
CA ILE A 83 22.43 23.07 -9.07
C ILE A 83 23.72 22.34 -9.47
N LEU A 84 23.72 21.01 -9.36
CA LEU A 84 24.86 20.17 -9.73
C LEU A 84 24.41 19.14 -10.77
N ASP A 85 25.06 19.19 -11.93
CA ASP A 85 24.93 18.18 -12.98
C ASP A 85 26.24 17.40 -13.11
N ARG A 86 26.14 16.07 -13.25
CA ARG A 86 27.26 15.16 -13.48
C ARG A 86 27.39 14.86 -14.96
N LEU A 87 28.61 14.84 -15.49
CA LEU A 87 28.87 14.34 -16.84
C LEU A 87 29.00 12.82 -16.83
N TRP A 88 28.24 12.14 -17.69
CA TRP A 88 28.43 10.70 -17.92
C TRP A 88 28.29 10.37 -19.41
N GLY A 89 29.37 9.82 -19.99
CA GLY A 89 29.48 9.72 -21.45
C GLY A 89 29.48 11.12 -22.06
N SER A 90 28.51 11.41 -22.92
CA SER A 90 28.31 12.72 -23.55
C SER A 90 27.18 13.54 -22.92
N GLU A 91 26.55 13.07 -21.84
CA GLU A 91 25.31 13.63 -21.32
C GLU A 91 25.44 14.17 -19.89
N TRP A 92 24.75 15.27 -19.63
CA TRP A 92 24.64 15.87 -18.30
C TRP A 92 23.43 15.30 -17.56
N VAL A 93 23.63 14.85 -16.33
CA VAL A 93 22.60 14.23 -15.49
C VAL A 93 22.46 15.06 -14.23
N ARG A 94 21.24 15.51 -13.92
CA ARG A 94 21.01 16.30 -12.71
C ARG A 94 21.17 15.47 -11.45
N VAL A 95 22.11 15.88 -10.60
CA VAL A 95 22.38 15.26 -9.31
C VAL A 95 21.74 16.05 -8.18
N TRP A 96 21.81 17.38 -8.25
CA TRP A 96 21.28 18.30 -7.25
C TRP A 96 20.52 19.46 -7.91
N PRO A 97 19.35 19.91 -7.42
CA PRO A 97 18.67 19.49 -6.20
C PRO A 97 18.10 18.06 -6.30
N PRO A 98 17.74 17.45 -5.14
CA PRO A 98 17.06 16.16 -5.10
C PRO A 98 15.80 16.18 -5.94
N TRP A 99 15.43 15.04 -6.53
CA TRP A 99 14.21 14.94 -7.32
C TRP A 99 12.95 15.18 -6.46
N SER A 100 11.99 15.91 -7.01
CA SER A 100 10.69 16.17 -6.39
C SER A 100 9.66 16.41 -7.49
N LYS A 101 8.43 15.92 -7.28
CA LYS A 101 7.29 16.10 -8.17
C LYS A 101 5.99 16.12 -7.38
N GLU A 102 5.16 17.12 -7.64
CA GLU A 102 3.79 17.16 -7.14
C GLU A 102 2.85 16.46 -8.11
N VAL A 103 1.97 15.60 -7.59
CA VAL A 103 0.98 14.85 -8.36
C VAL A 103 -0.36 14.86 -7.66
N ARG A 104 -1.43 15.00 -8.44
CA ARG A 104 -2.81 14.87 -7.99
C ARG A 104 -3.33 13.47 -8.29
N LEU A 105 -3.95 12.84 -7.29
CA LEU A 105 -4.52 11.50 -7.38
C LEU A 105 -6.04 11.58 -7.12
N PRO A 106 -6.85 11.82 -8.17
CA PRO A 106 -8.30 11.88 -8.04
C PRO A 106 -8.89 10.49 -7.82
N ARG A 107 -9.87 10.39 -6.93
CA ARG A 107 -10.65 9.17 -6.69
C ARG A 107 -11.97 9.26 -7.39
N ARG A 108 -12.20 8.32 -8.30
CA ARG A 108 -13.36 8.32 -9.18
C ARG A 108 -14.37 7.29 -8.72
N ASP A 109 -15.63 7.68 -8.78
CA ASP A 109 -16.76 6.79 -8.65
C ASP A 109 -16.69 5.68 -9.72
N PRO A 110 -16.86 4.39 -9.35
CA PRO A 110 -16.73 3.26 -10.26
C PRO A 110 -17.84 3.15 -11.31
N VAL A 111 -18.97 3.84 -11.13
CA VAL A 111 -20.13 3.83 -12.04
C VAL A 111 -20.14 5.05 -12.94
N TRP A 112 -19.96 6.24 -12.36
CA TRP A 112 -20.10 7.53 -13.06
C TRP A 112 -18.78 8.17 -13.46
N GLY A 113 -17.65 7.69 -12.91
CA GLY A 113 -16.32 8.23 -13.17
C GLY A 113 -16.05 9.63 -12.57
N SER A 114 -17.00 10.22 -11.85
CA SER A 114 -16.87 11.53 -11.19
C SER A 114 -15.89 11.48 -10.02
N VAL A 115 -15.17 12.58 -9.76
CA VAL A 115 -14.22 12.66 -8.64
C VAL A 115 -14.97 12.80 -7.31
N VAL A 116 -14.76 11.86 -6.40
CA VAL A 116 -15.29 11.84 -5.03
C VAL A 116 -14.41 12.69 -4.11
N TYR A 117 -13.09 12.52 -4.19
CA TYR A 117 -12.08 13.35 -3.52
C TYR A 117 -10.72 13.20 -4.21
N GLU A 118 -9.74 14.05 -3.89
CA GLU A 118 -8.42 14.06 -4.52
C GLU A 118 -7.32 14.16 -3.46
N TYR A 119 -6.24 13.38 -3.63
CA TYR A 119 -5.01 13.59 -2.86
C TYR A 119 -4.04 14.46 -3.65
N LYS A 120 -3.49 15.50 -3.02
CA LYS A 120 -2.28 16.17 -3.50
C LYS A 120 -1.06 15.54 -2.82
N VAL A 121 -0.19 14.95 -3.63
CA VAL A 121 0.95 14.15 -3.16
C VAL A 121 2.24 14.76 -3.68
N ILE A 122 3.21 14.97 -2.80
CA ILE A 122 4.57 15.37 -3.16
C ILE A 122 5.45 14.14 -3.08
N ALA A 123 5.92 13.64 -4.23
CA ALA A 123 6.90 12.57 -4.31
C ALA A 123 8.30 13.18 -4.41
N ARG A 124 9.19 12.89 -3.46
CA ARG A 124 10.54 13.47 -3.44
C ARG A 124 11.57 12.52 -2.84
N GLU A 125 12.85 12.78 -3.09
CA GLU A 125 13.91 12.03 -2.43
C GLU A 125 13.97 12.31 -0.92
N ALA A 126 14.28 11.27 -0.14
CA ALA A 126 14.59 11.41 1.28
C ALA A 126 15.99 12.02 1.46
N VAL A 127 16.07 13.11 2.22
CA VAL A 127 17.31 13.88 2.38
C VAL A 127 17.61 14.30 3.81
N SER A 128 16.64 14.24 4.71
CA SER A 128 16.80 14.63 6.13
C SER A 128 16.78 13.43 7.06
N GLU A 129 17.33 13.59 8.27
CA GLU A 129 17.22 12.59 9.34
C GLU A 129 15.75 12.23 9.65
N GLN A 130 14.87 13.24 9.68
CA GLN A 130 13.44 13.03 9.91
C GLN A 130 12.79 12.17 8.82
N ASP A 131 13.19 12.32 7.55
CA ASP A 131 12.70 11.45 6.46
C ASP A 131 13.02 9.98 6.75
N TYR A 132 14.24 9.69 7.19
CA TYR A 132 14.66 8.32 7.52
C TYR A 132 14.00 7.80 8.80
N MET A 133 13.73 8.65 9.79
CA MET A 133 12.94 8.28 10.97
C MET A 133 11.49 7.90 10.59
N ASP A 134 10.85 8.66 9.71
CA ASP A 134 9.50 8.35 9.23
C ASP A 134 9.48 7.06 8.39
N ILE A 135 10.52 6.81 7.59
CA ILE A 135 10.69 5.52 6.88
C ILE A 135 10.80 4.35 7.85
N VAL A 136 11.53 4.49 8.96
CA VAL A 136 11.61 3.47 10.02
C VAL A 136 10.24 3.24 10.65
N GLY A 137 9.46 4.30 10.87
CA GLY A 137 8.06 4.20 11.30
C GLY A 137 7.21 3.40 10.32
N LEU A 138 7.34 3.67 9.02
CA LEU A 138 6.60 2.93 7.99
C LEU A 138 7.00 1.46 7.90
N GLU A 139 8.29 1.13 8.04
CA GLU A 139 8.78 -0.26 7.99
C GLU A 139 8.19 -1.15 9.08
N GLN A 140 7.87 -0.60 10.24
CA GLN A 140 7.21 -1.35 11.32
C GLN A 140 5.84 -1.90 10.91
N TYR A 141 5.15 -1.26 9.96
CA TYR A 141 3.89 -1.77 9.39
C TYR A 141 4.07 -2.82 8.29
N HIS A 142 5.30 -3.03 7.80
CA HIS A 142 5.56 -4.02 6.77
C HIS A 142 5.90 -5.39 7.36
N TYR A 143 6.46 -5.43 8.58
CA TYR A 143 6.81 -6.66 9.27
C TYR A 143 5.65 -7.13 10.17
N ALA A 144 5.24 -8.38 9.98
CA ALA A 144 4.11 -8.97 10.69
C ALA A 144 4.45 -9.36 12.14
N SER A 145 5.74 -9.43 12.51
CA SER A 145 6.18 -9.83 13.85
C SER A 145 6.66 -8.62 14.65
N ARG A 146 6.22 -8.53 15.92
CA ARG A 146 6.69 -7.52 16.89
C ARG A 146 8.18 -7.67 17.24
N GLU A 147 8.81 -8.78 16.84
CA GLU A 147 10.19 -9.15 17.20
C GLU A 147 11.24 -8.73 16.16
N GLU A 148 10.84 -8.38 14.93
CA GLU A 148 11.80 -7.95 13.93
C GLU A 148 12.23 -6.49 14.19
N VAL A 149 13.48 -6.33 14.61
CA VAL A 149 14.09 -5.01 14.74
C VAL A 149 14.43 -4.45 13.36
N VAL A 150 13.85 -3.30 13.01
CA VAL A 150 13.99 -2.65 11.69
C VAL A 150 15.08 -1.58 11.64
N ALA A 151 15.59 -1.12 12.77
CA ALA A 151 16.56 -0.02 12.83
C ALA A 151 17.70 -0.27 13.82
N VAL A 152 18.89 0.19 13.43
CA VAL A 152 20.08 0.24 14.25
C VAL A 152 20.36 1.69 14.60
N TRP A 153 20.57 1.95 15.89
CA TRP A 153 20.82 3.27 16.47
C TRP A 153 22.23 3.32 17.06
N ARG A 154 22.80 4.52 17.19
CA ARG A 154 24.12 4.74 17.77
C ARG A 154 24.11 5.91 18.74
N CYS A 155 24.63 5.72 19.95
CA CYS A 155 24.82 6.82 20.90
C CYS A 155 25.82 7.85 20.30
N PRO A 156 25.48 9.14 20.25
CA PRO A 156 26.39 10.16 19.74
C PRO A 156 27.60 10.41 20.66
N VAL A 157 27.53 10.03 21.94
CA VAL A 157 28.60 10.27 22.93
C VAL A 157 29.56 9.08 23.01
N CYS A 158 29.09 7.91 23.46
CA CYS A 158 29.96 6.73 23.60
C CYS A 158 30.04 5.82 22.38
N GLY A 159 29.24 6.08 21.34
CA GLY A 159 29.26 5.28 20.11
C GLY A 159 28.68 3.87 20.22
N LYS A 160 28.09 3.46 21.36
CA LYS A 160 27.40 2.18 21.53
C LYS A 160 26.22 2.06 20.54
N TYR A 161 25.99 0.85 20.03
CA TYR A 161 24.90 0.54 19.11
C TYR A 161 23.71 -0.07 19.84
N PHE A 162 22.51 0.21 19.37
CA PHE A 162 21.25 -0.32 19.91
C PHE A 162 20.37 -0.80 18.76
N GLU A 163 19.73 -1.95 18.95
CA GLU A 163 18.71 -2.48 18.06
C GLU A 163 17.34 -2.15 18.68
N SER A 164 16.55 -1.32 17.99
CA SER A 164 15.23 -0.89 18.49
C SER A 164 14.35 -0.39 17.36
N ASN A 165 13.03 -0.57 17.48
CA ASN A 165 12.04 -0.04 16.54
C ASN A 165 11.66 1.43 16.83
N ILE A 166 11.90 1.88 18.06
CA ILE A 166 11.76 3.29 18.47
C ILE A 166 13.13 3.88 18.81
N GLN A 167 13.27 5.20 18.77
CA GLN A 167 14.52 5.86 19.16
C GLN A 167 14.84 5.58 20.64
N PRO A 168 15.92 4.82 20.95
CA PRO A 168 16.27 4.55 22.34
C PRO A 168 17.07 5.72 22.92
N LYS A 169 17.03 5.89 24.24
CA LYS A 169 18.00 6.69 24.98
C LYS A 169 19.19 5.81 25.36
N CYS A 170 20.40 6.37 25.30
CA CYS A 170 21.59 5.66 25.76
C CYS A 170 21.51 5.44 27.28
N PRO A 171 21.61 4.19 27.79
CA PRO A 171 21.53 3.93 29.23
C PRO A 171 22.61 4.66 30.04
N ASP A 172 23.82 4.81 29.48
CA ASP A 172 24.93 5.44 30.22
C ASP A 172 24.91 6.98 30.16
N HIS A 173 24.24 7.59 29.17
CA HIS A 173 24.34 9.04 28.91
C HIS A 173 22.99 9.76 28.91
N GLY A 174 21.86 9.05 28.93
CA GLY A 174 20.51 9.63 28.89
C GLY A 174 20.12 10.32 27.57
N VAL A 175 21.06 10.50 26.63
CA VAL A 175 20.82 11.18 25.34
C VAL A 175 20.11 10.27 24.32
N PRO A 176 19.25 10.82 23.45
CA PRO A 176 18.67 10.07 22.34
C PRO A 176 19.76 9.55 21.39
N ALA A 177 19.70 8.26 21.05
CA ALA A 177 20.57 7.67 20.04
C ALA A 177 20.20 8.18 18.65
N ARG A 178 21.19 8.32 17.76
CA ARG A 178 20.97 8.73 16.36
C ARG A 178 20.76 7.51 15.48
N LEU A 179 19.90 7.63 14.48
CA LEU A 179 19.68 6.55 13.52
C LEU A 179 21.01 6.26 12.79
N GLN A 180 21.41 5.00 12.72
CA GLN A 180 22.61 4.59 12.00
C GLN A 180 22.24 3.90 10.69
N GLU A 181 21.31 2.95 10.75
CA GLU A 181 20.98 2.12 9.60
C GLU A 181 19.53 1.62 9.68
N ILE A 182 18.89 1.50 8.52
CA ILE A 182 17.63 0.81 8.35
C ILE A 182 17.97 -0.63 7.94
N ARG A 183 17.61 -1.60 8.75
CA ARG A 183 18.00 -2.99 8.57
C ARG A 183 17.54 -3.50 7.20
N GLY A 184 18.44 -4.20 6.50
CA GLY A 184 18.15 -4.73 5.16
C GLY A 184 18.18 -3.70 4.02
N SER A 185 18.54 -2.43 4.31
CA SER A 185 18.96 -1.46 3.29
C SER A 185 20.45 -1.59 3.02
N LEU A 186 20.89 -1.21 1.83
CA LEU A 186 22.31 -1.16 1.47
C LEU A 186 22.80 0.29 1.58
N PRO A 187 24.11 0.54 1.77
CA PRO A 187 24.67 1.87 1.61
C PRO A 187 24.27 2.51 0.27
N SER A 188 24.26 1.70 -0.81
CA SER A 188 23.81 2.09 -2.16
C SER A 188 22.32 2.39 -2.30
N SER A 189 21.48 2.07 -1.31
CA SER A 189 20.04 2.33 -1.39
C SER A 189 19.73 3.83 -1.46
N ARG A 190 18.85 4.20 -2.40
CA ARG A 190 18.22 5.52 -2.49
C ARG A 190 16.74 5.39 -2.15
N PHE A 191 16.16 6.45 -1.59
CA PHE A 191 14.80 6.42 -1.05
C PHE A 191 13.97 7.57 -1.62
N LEU A 192 12.80 7.22 -2.14
CA LEU A 192 11.76 8.15 -2.53
C LEU A 192 10.64 8.10 -1.48
N VAL A 193 10.16 9.25 -1.03
CA VAL A 193 9.06 9.40 -0.07
C VAL A 193 7.88 10.11 -0.73
N LEU A 194 6.67 9.76 -0.32
CA LEU A 194 5.44 10.41 -0.72
C LEU A 194 4.82 11.11 0.50
N GLU A 195 4.61 12.41 0.38
CA GLU A 195 4.01 13.26 1.39
C GLU A 195 2.63 13.74 0.93
N LEU A 196 1.69 13.90 1.86
CA LEU A 196 0.42 14.56 1.59
C LEU A 196 0.61 16.08 1.73
N ALA A 197 0.38 16.83 0.65
CA ALA A 197 0.56 18.28 0.65
C ALA A 197 -0.47 18.98 1.56
N ASP A 198 -1.72 18.52 1.54
CA ASP A 198 -2.83 19.08 2.30
C ASP A 198 -3.14 18.26 3.58
N ARG A 199 -2.10 17.71 4.23
CA ARG A 199 -2.28 16.82 5.39
C ARG A 199 -2.90 17.53 6.59
N LYS A 200 -3.71 16.82 7.37
CA LYS A 200 -4.16 17.27 8.69
C LYS A 200 -3.06 17.08 9.74
N PRO A 201 -3.07 17.82 10.86
CA PRO A 201 -2.01 17.71 11.89
C PRO A 201 -1.82 16.30 12.48
N TYR A 202 -2.87 15.49 12.47
CA TYR A 202 -2.86 14.10 12.94
C TYR A 202 -2.46 13.08 11.87
N GLU A 203 -2.36 13.49 10.60
CA GLU A 203 -1.96 12.59 9.51
C GLU A 203 -0.42 12.46 9.43
N PRO A 204 0.08 11.26 9.09
CA PRO A 204 1.51 11.05 8.95
C PRO A 204 2.09 11.96 7.86
N ARG A 205 3.31 12.47 8.09
CA ARG A 205 4.01 13.33 7.12
C ARG A 205 4.32 12.58 5.83
N ILE A 206 4.86 11.37 5.95
CA ILE A 206 5.16 10.47 4.84
C ILE A 206 4.18 9.29 4.88
N VAL A 207 3.40 9.12 3.81
CA VAL A 207 2.38 8.06 3.68
C VAL A 207 2.87 6.82 2.95
N ALA A 208 3.95 6.96 2.17
CA ALA A 208 4.56 5.84 1.47
C ALA A 208 6.03 6.14 1.16
N TYR A 209 6.81 5.09 0.95
CA TYR A 209 8.17 5.21 0.46
C TYR A 209 8.55 4.07 -0.49
N VAL A 210 9.51 4.34 -1.37
CA VAL A 210 10.10 3.37 -2.30
C VAL A 210 11.61 3.36 -2.11
N ARG A 211 12.17 2.16 -1.93
CA ARG A 211 13.62 1.95 -1.92
C ARG A 211 14.08 1.46 -3.28
N VAL A 212 15.04 2.16 -3.85
CA VAL A 212 15.69 1.79 -5.11
C VAL A 212 17.13 1.40 -4.82
N ASP A 213 17.47 0.18 -5.22
CA ASP A 213 18.80 -0.39 -5.10
C ASP A 213 19.35 -0.65 -6.51
N THR A 214 20.65 -0.94 -6.60
CA THR A 214 21.19 -1.57 -7.80
C THR A 214 20.61 -3.00 -7.94
N PRO A 215 20.62 -3.57 -9.16
CA PRO A 215 20.19 -4.96 -9.37
C PRO A 215 20.96 -5.94 -8.50
N ILE A 216 20.32 -7.04 -8.08
CA ILE A 216 21.05 -8.09 -7.35
C ILE A 216 22.19 -8.66 -8.23
N PRO A 217 23.30 -9.17 -7.68
CA PRO A 217 24.43 -9.61 -8.51
C PRO A 217 24.14 -10.80 -9.41
N LEU A 218 23.43 -11.81 -8.90
CA LEU A 218 23.13 -13.04 -9.64
C LEU A 218 21.62 -13.30 -9.60
N MET A 219 21.09 -13.79 -10.72
CA MET A 219 19.69 -14.20 -10.79
C MET A 219 19.58 -15.55 -11.48
N HIS A 220 18.90 -16.48 -10.83
CA HIS A 220 18.57 -17.80 -11.36
C HIS A 220 17.06 -17.91 -11.44
N ARG A 221 16.54 -18.69 -12.39
CA ARG A 221 15.12 -18.96 -12.57
C ARG A 221 14.78 -20.34 -12.02
N ARG A 222 13.69 -20.43 -11.26
CA ARG A 222 13.07 -21.71 -10.87
C ARG A 222 12.02 -22.09 -11.90
N ILE A 223 12.09 -23.32 -12.38
CA ILE A 223 11.14 -23.92 -13.31
C ILE A 223 10.54 -25.15 -12.62
N LYS A 224 9.21 -25.27 -12.63
CA LYS A 224 8.50 -26.47 -12.18
C LYS A 224 8.02 -27.23 -13.41
N ASP A 225 8.47 -28.47 -13.54
CA ASP A 225 8.12 -29.35 -14.66
C ASP A 225 7.80 -30.75 -14.14
N ASN A 226 6.56 -31.22 -14.32
CA ASN A 226 6.07 -32.52 -13.83
C ASN A 226 6.46 -32.85 -12.37
N GLY A 227 6.32 -31.87 -11.46
CA GLY A 227 6.68 -32.02 -10.04
C GLY A 227 8.18 -31.88 -9.72
N LYS A 228 9.08 -31.94 -10.71
CA LYS A 228 10.52 -31.70 -10.54
C LYS A 228 10.85 -30.22 -10.65
N VAL A 229 11.77 -29.76 -9.79
CA VAL A 229 12.23 -28.37 -9.78
C VAL A 229 13.58 -28.29 -10.49
N LYS A 230 13.62 -27.58 -11.62
CA LYS A 230 14.86 -27.27 -12.35
C LYS A 230 15.25 -25.82 -12.08
N VAL A 231 16.53 -25.57 -11.81
CA VAL A 231 17.07 -24.21 -11.65
C VAL A 231 17.92 -23.88 -12.86
N GLU A 232 17.51 -22.83 -13.57
CA GLU A 232 18.26 -22.28 -14.68
C GLU A 232 19.12 -21.10 -14.22
N LYS A 233 20.43 -21.21 -14.43
CA LYS A 233 21.39 -20.19 -13.99
C LYS A 233 21.37 -18.96 -14.90
N THR A 234 21.74 -17.83 -14.32
CA THR A 234 21.97 -16.53 -14.98
C THR A 234 20.89 -16.10 -15.99
N ILE A 235 19.61 -16.35 -15.65
CA ILE A 235 18.47 -16.12 -16.57
C ILE A 235 18.43 -14.70 -17.15
N ARG A 236 18.81 -13.67 -16.38
CA ARG A 236 18.84 -12.28 -16.88
C ARG A 236 19.75 -12.10 -18.07
N GLU A 237 20.93 -12.72 -18.05
CA GLU A 237 21.94 -12.61 -19.11
C GLU A 237 21.54 -13.38 -20.38
N LYS A 238 20.54 -14.26 -20.29
CA LYS A 238 19.94 -14.93 -21.46
C LYS A 238 18.90 -14.07 -22.17
N VAL A 239 18.30 -13.11 -21.46
CA VAL A 239 17.22 -12.26 -21.97
C VAL A 239 17.73 -10.87 -22.33
N PHE A 240 18.69 -10.37 -21.55
CA PHE A 240 19.17 -9.01 -21.62
C PHE A 240 20.70 -8.96 -21.69
N PRO A 241 21.27 -7.88 -22.26
CA PRO A 241 22.71 -7.68 -22.27
C PRO A 241 23.29 -7.62 -20.85
N ARG A 242 24.45 -8.26 -20.65
CA ARG A 242 25.09 -8.39 -19.34
C ARG A 242 25.43 -7.03 -18.72
N GLU A 243 25.85 -6.08 -19.55
CA GLU A 243 26.22 -4.71 -19.18
C GLU A 243 25.05 -3.87 -18.63
N TRP A 244 23.80 -4.35 -18.78
CA TRP A 244 22.66 -3.72 -18.12
C TRP A 244 22.67 -3.97 -16.61
N PHE A 245 23.18 -5.12 -16.17
CA PHE A 245 23.15 -5.54 -14.76
C PHE A 245 24.53 -5.49 -14.11
N HIS A 246 25.59 -5.25 -14.88
CA HIS A 246 26.97 -5.28 -14.39
C HIS A 246 27.80 -4.06 -14.85
N PRO A 247 28.78 -3.62 -14.04
CA PRO A 247 29.02 -4.04 -12.66
C PRO A 247 27.93 -3.50 -11.71
N THR A 248 27.38 -4.36 -10.84
CA THR A 248 26.46 -3.93 -9.78
C THR A 248 27.22 -3.71 -8.46
N TYR A 249 26.54 -3.15 -7.46
CA TYR A 249 27.04 -3.09 -6.10
C TYR A 249 27.15 -4.52 -5.54
N TRP A 250 28.39 -5.03 -5.46
CA TRP A 250 28.67 -6.37 -4.96
C TRP A 250 29.89 -6.38 -4.04
N PRO A 251 29.75 -5.89 -2.79
CA PRO A 251 30.86 -5.76 -1.86
C PRO A 251 31.53 -7.11 -1.53
N THR A 252 30.82 -8.22 -1.68
CA THR A 252 31.35 -9.57 -1.35
C THR A 252 32.01 -10.30 -2.52
N LEU A 253 32.31 -9.64 -3.64
CA LEU A 253 32.89 -10.31 -4.81
C LEU A 253 34.28 -10.91 -4.48
N TYR A 254 34.35 -12.25 -4.50
CA TYR A 254 35.49 -13.08 -4.09
C TYR A 254 36.82 -12.84 -4.83
N LYS A 255 36.84 -12.07 -5.92
CA LYS A 255 38.06 -11.84 -6.73
C LYS A 255 39.19 -11.18 -5.95
N GLU A 256 38.89 -10.47 -4.87
CA GLU A 256 39.89 -9.81 -4.02
C GLU A 256 40.01 -10.42 -2.63
N ARG A 257 39.51 -11.65 -2.41
CA ARG A 257 39.49 -12.30 -1.09
C ARG A 257 40.87 -12.33 -0.43
N VAL A 258 41.94 -12.54 -1.21
CA VAL A 258 43.32 -12.55 -0.73
C VAL A 258 43.75 -11.16 -0.23
N LYS A 259 43.48 -10.10 -0.99
CA LYS A 259 43.77 -8.70 -0.61
C LYS A 259 42.96 -8.28 0.63
N ILE A 260 41.68 -8.63 0.66
CA ILE A 260 40.78 -8.35 1.80
C ILE A 260 41.30 -9.02 3.07
N ILE A 261 41.73 -10.29 3.00
CA ILE A 261 42.28 -11.03 4.14
C ILE A 261 43.62 -10.43 4.58
N SER A 262 44.50 -10.08 3.63
CA SER A 262 45.78 -9.42 3.92
C SER A 262 45.57 -8.08 4.61
N ARG A 263 44.72 -7.20 4.07
CA ARG A 263 44.35 -5.91 4.64
C ARG A 263 43.70 -6.04 6.02
N TYR A 264 42.82 -7.02 6.20
CA TYR A 264 42.23 -7.34 7.51
C TYR A 264 43.31 -7.75 8.53
N ARG A 265 44.27 -8.60 8.15
CA ARG A 265 45.35 -9.05 9.04
C ARG A 265 46.28 -7.89 9.42
N GLU A 266 46.65 -7.05 8.45
CA GLU A 266 47.42 -5.82 8.66
C GLU A 266 46.73 -4.91 9.69
N LEU A 267 45.46 -4.55 9.46
CA LEU A 267 44.70 -3.69 10.36
C LEU A 267 44.47 -4.34 11.74
N ALA A 268 44.25 -5.65 11.79
CA ALA A 268 44.12 -6.36 13.06
C ALA A 268 45.43 -6.32 13.87
N SER A 269 46.58 -6.32 13.20
CA SER A 269 47.90 -6.15 13.83
C SER A 269 48.11 -4.70 14.29
N ILE A 270 47.77 -3.71 13.46
CA ILE A 270 47.95 -2.28 13.77
C ILE A 270 47.08 -1.85 14.96
N TYR A 271 45.80 -2.24 14.96
CA TYR A 271 44.83 -1.76 15.94
C TYR A 271 44.64 -2.69 17.14
N GLY A 272 45.30 -3.86 17.16
CA GLY A 272 45.10 -4.90 18.19
C GLY A 272 43.66 -5.41 18.31
N SER A 273 42.77 -5.04 17.38
CA SER A 273 41.32 -5.27 17.46
C SER A 273 40.79 -5.85 16.16
N ARG A 274 40.51 -7.16 16.18
CA ARG A 274 39.88 -7.88 15.07
C ARG A 274 38.52 -7.30 14.70
N ARG A 275 37.76 -6.79 15.68
CA ARG A 275 36.45 -6.17 15.44
C ARG A 275 36.60 -4.87 14.66
N LEU A 276 37.53 -4.00 15.07
CA LEU A 276 37.79 -2.73 14.39
C LEU A 276 38.30 -2.96 12.96
N ALA A 277 39.23 -3.90 12.78
CA ALA A 277 39.75 -4.27 11.46
C ALA A 277 38.63 -4.74 10.49
N ARG A 278 37.68 -5.58 10.95
CA ARG A 278 36.54 -5.99 10.10
C ARG A 278 35.67 -4.82 9.66
N VAL A 279 35.43 -3.86 10.56
CA VAL A 279 34.62 -2.68 10.27
C VAL A 279 35.29 -1.81 9.21
N ILE A 280 36.58 -1.50 9.39
CA ILE A 280 37.35 -0.66 8.45
C ILE A 280 37.39 -1.31 7.06
N VAL A 281 37.72 -2.60 6.99
CA VAL A 281 37.75 -3.35 5.73
C VAL A 281 36.37 -3.37 5.06
N GLY A 282 35.29 -3.54 5.83
CA GLY A 282 33.93 -3.50 5.30
C GLY A 282 33.57 -2.13 4.70
N GLU A 283 34.01 -1.04 5.32
CA GLU A 283 33.82 0.33 4.82
C GLU A 283 34.63 0.59 3.54
N GLU A 284 35.91 0.18 3.50
CA GLU A 284 36.77 0.26 2.31
C GLU A 284 36.13 -0.48 1.12
N ILE A 285 35.68 -1.72 1.34
CA ILE A 285 35.00 -2.55 0.34
C ILE A 285 33.71 -1.88 -0.17
N SER A 286 32.91 -1.33 0.75
CA SER A 286 31.63 -0.70 0.39
C SER A 286 31.84 0.57 -0.43
N LYS A 287 32.86 1.38 -0.08
CA LYS A 287 33.25 2.57 -0.87
C LYS A 287 33.71 2.20 -2.27
N GLU A 288 34.53 1.15 -2.39
CA GLU A 288 34.98 0.69 -3.71
C GLU A 288 33.82 0.15 -4.56
N ALA A 289 32.91 -0.63 -3.95
CA ALA A 289 31.72 -1.12 -4.63
C ALA A 289 30.80 0.01 -5.13
N LEU A 290 30.68 1.12 -4.40
CA LEU A 290 29.93 2.32 -4.84
C LEU A 290 30.60 3.00 -6.05
N LYS A 291 31.93 3.12 -6.04
CA LYS A 291 32.69 3.70 -7.16
C LYS A 291 32.55 2.87 -8.44
N VAL A 292 32.68 1.55 -8.32
CA VAL A 292 32.66 0.62 -9.47
C VAL A 292 31.25 0.40 -10.00
N ALA A 293 30.22 0.38 -9.16
CA ALA A 293 28.85 0.10 -9.58
C ALA A 293 28.37 1.05 -10.70
N CYS A 294 27.90 0.46 -11.80
CA CYS A 294 27.52 1.16 -13.02
C CYS A 294 26.60 0.30 -13.87
N THR A 295 25.33 0.19 -13.47
CA THR A 295 24.32 -0.61 -14.15
C THR A 295 23.43 0.23 -15.06
N ALA A 296 22.91 -0.38 -16.13
CA ALA A 296 21.85 0.18 -16.98
C ALA A 296 20.45 -0.32 -16.58
N ALA A 297 20.34 -0.97 -15.42
CA ALA A 297 19.09 -1.38 -14.79
C ALA A 297 18.99 -0.79 -13.38
N ALA A 298 17.79 -0.82 -12.79
CA ALA A 298 17.58 -0.46 -11.39
C ALA A 298 16.66 -1.48 -10.74
N ARG A 299 16.67 -1.58 -9.41
CA ARG A 299 15.78 -2.47 -8.67
C ARG A 299 14.93 -1.69 -7.69
N ILE A 300 13.61 -1.75 -7.85
CA ILE A 300 12.70 -1.39 -6.75
C ILE A 300 12.76 -2.53 -5.74
N ALA A 301 13.48 -2.28 -4.64
CA ALA A 301 13.76 -3.28 -3.63
C ALA A 301 12.67 -3.36 -2.57
N ARG A 302 11.97 -2.24 -2.34
CA ARG A 302 10.96 -2.12 -1.30
C ARG A 302 9.94 -1.06 -1.69
N VAL A 303 8.67 -1.34 -1.43
CA VAL A 303 7.57 -0.37 -1.51
C VAL A 303 6.75 -0.56 -0.25
N VAL A 304 6.63 0.48 0.56
CA VAL A 304 5.81 0.46 1.77
C VAL A 304 4.82 1.60 1.70
N VAL A 305 3.56 1.29 1.99
CA VAL A 305 2.47 2.25 2.10
C VAL A 305 1.87 2.08 3.48
N HIS A 306 1.62 3.21 4.14
CA HIS A 306 0.95 3.27 5.43
C HIS A 306 -0.38 2.49 5.38
N PRO A 307 -0.71 1.65 6.38
CA PRO A 307 -1.87 0.75 6.36
C PRO A 307 -3.18 1.42 5.98
N ASP A 308 -3.47 2.58 6.58
CA ASP A 308 -4.71 3.32 6.32
C ASP A 308 -4.81 3.80 4.86
N TYR A 309 -3.68 3.99 4.18
CA TYR A 309 -3.62 4.46 2.80
C TYR A 309 -3.41 3.30 1.81
N ARG A 310 -3.49 2.03 2.25
CA ARG A 310 -3.42 0.86 1.36
C ARG A 310 -4.73 0.65 0.60
N GLY A 311 -4.61 0.29 -0.67
CA GLY A 311 -5.75 0.15 -1.57
C GLY A 311 -6.22 1.46 -2.18
N ASP A 312 -5.60 2.58 -1.79
CA ASP A 312 -5.91 3.92 -2.28
C ASP A 312 -5.13 4.34 -3.53
N GLY A 313 -4.58 3.38 -4.28
CA GLY A 313 -3.78 3.68 -5.46
C GLY A 313 -2.42 4.32 -5.15
N LEU A 314 -2.16 4.76 -3.92
CA LEU A 314 -0.88 5.34 -3.48
C LEU A 314 0.31 4.40 -3.72
N GLY A 315 0.14 3.08 -3.59
CA GLY A 315 1.19 2.12 -3.94
C GLY A 315 1.55 2.11 -5.43
N VAL A 316 0.55 2.22 -6.31
CA VAL A 316 0.76 2.33 -7.76
C VAL A 316 1.40 3.68 -8.09
N LEU A 317 0.94 4.76 -7.46
CA LEU A 317 1.53 6.09 -7.61
C LEU A 317 3.00 6.10 -7.18
N ALA A 318 3.31 5.52 -6.01
CA ALA A 318 4.67 5.44 -5.48
C ALA A 318 5.62 4.74 -6.48
N VAL A 319 5.18 3.61 -7.05
CA VAL A 319 5.96 2.90 -8.08
C VAL A 319 6.12 3.76 -9.33
N LYS A 320 5.06 4.42 -9.83
CA LYS A 320 5.15 5.31 -11.01
C LYS A 320 6.10 6.48 -10.79
N MET A 321 6.05 7.12 -9.63
CA MET A 321 6.97 8.21 -9.27
C MET A 321 8.42 7.71 -9.18
N ALA A 322 8.64 6.52 -8.63
CA ALA A 322 9.96 5.90 -8.63
C ALA A 322 10.47 5.60 -10.05
N LEU A 323 9.61 5.16 -10.97
CA LEU A 323 9.99 4.94 -12.37
C LEU A 323 10.42 6.24 -13.06
N GLU A 324 9.68 7.34 -12.86
CA GLU A 324 10.04 8.65 -13.39
C GLU A 324 11.35 9.15 -12.79
N TRP A 325 11.51 9.06 -11.48
CA TRP A 325 12.74 9.39 -10.77
C TRP A 325 13.94 8.57 -11.29
N ILE A 326 13.80 7.26 -11.46
CA ILE A 326 14.84 6.39 -12.01
C ILE A 326 15.18 6.79 -13.45
N ARG A 327 14.18 7.09 -14.28
CA ARG A 327 14.37 7.49 -15.68
C ARG A 327 15.13 8.82 -15.79
N GLU A 328 14.70 9.82 -15.04
CA GLU A 328 15.23 11.19 -15.11
C GLU A 328 16.60 11.31 -14.43
N ARG A 329 16.76 10.70 -13.26
CA ARG A 329 17.96 10.84 -12.42
C ARG A 329 18.92 9.65 -12.50
N ARG A 330 18.57 8.61 -13.25
CA ARG A 330 19.39 7.39 -13.44
C ARG A 330 19.76 6.71 -12.12
N VAL A 331 18.80 6.70 -11.20
CA VAL A 331 18.95 6.19 -9.83
C VAL A 331 19.20 4.67 -9.85
N PRO A 332 20.03 4.13 -8.94
CA PRO A 332 20.67 4.85 -7.83
C PRO A 332 22.01 5.54 -8.16
N GLU A 333 22.74 5.10 -9.18
CA GLU A 333 24.14 5.53 -9.39
C GLU A 333 24.29 6.91 -10.05
N MET A 334 23.25 7.40 -10.74
CA MET A 334 23.28 8.66 -11.51
C MET A 334 24.32 8.64 -12.66
N LYS A 335 24.55 7.45 -13.24
CA LYS A 335 25.56 7.18 -14.29
C LYS A 335 24.89 6.84 -15.64
N LYS A 336 24.84 5.56 -16.01
CA LYS A 336 24.24 5.06 -17.26
C LYS A 336 22.72 5.30 -17.31
N ARG A 337 22.20 5.54 -18.51
CA ARG A 337 20.75 5.52 -18.75
C ARG A 337 20.17 4.16 -18.37
N LYS A 338 18.96 4.17 -17.80
CA LYS A 338 18.29 2.97 -17.32
C LYS A 338 17.35 2.42 -18.39
N HIS A 339 17.53 1.16 -18.76
CA HIS A 339 16.73 0.46 -19.76
C HIS A 339 15.58 -0.32 -19.13
N VAL A 340 15.77 -0.87 -17.94
CA VAL A 340 14.78 -1.74 -17.27
C VAL A 340 14.82 -1.54 -15.76
N VAL A 341 13.67 -1.64 -15.11
CA VAL A 341 13.53 -1.67 -13.65
C VAL A 341 13.01 -3.03 -13.22
N GLU A 342 13.75 -3.74 -12.38
CA GLU A 342 13.33 -5.04 -11.82
C GLU A 342 12.75 -4.87 -10.40
N THR A 343 11.88 -5.79 -10.00
CA THR A 343 11.44 -5.94 -8.61
C THR A 343 11.29 -7.43 -8.29
N ILE A 344 11.54 -7.79 -7.03
CA ILE A 344 11.36 -9.15 -6.51
C ILE A 344 10.39 -9.05 -5.35
N ALA A 345 9.14 -9.45 -5.57
CA ALA A 345 8.05 -9.13 -4.64
C ALA A 345 7.08 -10.28 -4.44
N GLN A 346 7.25 -11.06 -3.36
CA GLN A 346 6.35 -12.18 -3.05
C GLN A 346 4.89 -11.76 -2.96
N MET A 347 4.61 -10.57 -2.41
CA MET A 347 3.25 -10.01 -2.30
C MET A 347 2.58 -9.74 -3.65
N ALA A 348 3.34 -9.61 -4.74
CA ALA A 348 2.77 -9.39 -6.08
C ALA A 348 1.93 -10.58 -6.57
N ARG A 349 2.03 -11.76 -5.94
CA ARG A 349 1.14 -12.91 -6.18
C ARG A 349 -0.30 -12.66 -5.71
N TYR A 350 -0.47 -11.76 -4.75
CA TYR A 350 -1.73 -11.52 -4.05
C TYR A 350 -2.29 -10.12 -4.31
N ASN A 351 -1.52 -9.28 -5.01
CA ASN A 351 -1.92 -7.92 -5.32
C ASN A 351 -1.32 -7.47 -6.67
N PRO A 352 -2.14 -7.03 -7.64
CA PRO A 352 -1.69 -6.63 -8.97
C PRO A 352 -1.05 -5.24 -9.04
N PHE A 353 -0.64 -4.62 -7.93
CA PHE A 353 -0.23 -3.20 -7.97
C PHE A 353 0.99 -2.93 -8.87
N PHE A 354 1.97 -3.84 -8.92
CA PHE A 354 3.09 -3.70 -9.87
C PHE A 354 2.62 -3.83 -11.32
N GLU A 355 1.72 -4.77 -11.62
CA GLU A 355 1.15 -4.92 -12.96
C GLU A 355 0.31 -3.70 -13.36
N LYS A 356 -0.47 -3.14 -12.43
CA LYS A 356 -1.20 -1.86 -12.60
C LYS A 356 -0.25 -0.67 -12.83
N ALA A 357 0.99 -0.75 -12.32
CA ALA A 357 2.04 0.21 -12.62
C ALA A 357 2.73 -0.06 -13.97
N GLY A 358 2.42 -1.17 -14.64
CA GLY A 358 2.94 -1.56 -15.96
C GLY A 358 4.07 -2.57 -15.93
N PHE A 359 4.35 -3.22 -14.80
CA PHE A 359 5.36 -4.28 -14.73
C PHE A 359 4.85 -5.58 -15.35
N TYR A 360 5.73 -6.30 -16.04
CA TYR A 360 5.50 -7.64 -16.56
C TYR A 360 6.11 -8.68 -15.63
N TYR A 361 5.37 -9.71 -15.29
CA TYR A 361 5.92 -10.89 -14.64
C TYR A 361 6.81 -11.67 -15.61
N MET A 362 8.04 -11.92 -15.19
CA MET A 362 9.05 -12.55 -16.04
C MET A 362 9.26 -14.01 -15.66
N TRP A 363 9.58 -14.28 -14.39
CA TRP A 363 9.83 -15.62 -13.86
C TRP A 363 9.90 -15.62 -12.33
N ASP A 364 9.99 -16.80 -11.74
CA ASP A 364 10.37 -16.95 -10.33
C ASP A 364 11.88 -17.08 -10.17
N THR A 365 12.46 -16.43 -9.16
CA THR A 365 13.86 -16.64 -8.76
C THR A 365 14.10 -18.11 -8.42
N GLY A 366 15.36 -18.54 -8.33
CA GLY A 366 15.73 -19.89 -7.86
C GLY A 366 15.08 -20.27 -6.52
N SER A 367 14.86 -19.28 -5.64
CA SER A 367 14.17 -19.43 -4.35
C SER A 367 12.63 -19.36 -4.44
N GLY A 368 12.04 -19.20 -5.63
CA GLY A 368 10.59 -19.16 -5.85
C GLY A 368 9.93 -17.80 -5.63
N ARG A 369 10.71 -16.71 -5.57
CA ARG A 369 10.16 -15.35 -5.44
C ARG A 369 9.89 -14.77 -6.83
N PRO A 370 8.73 -14.16 -7.09
CA PRO A 370 8.41 -13.65 -8.42
C PRO A 370 9.26 -12.42 -8.76
N VAL A 371 9.74 -12.40 -10.00
CA VAL A 371 10.47 -11.29 -10.61
C VAL A 371 9.55 -10.61 -11.60
N LEU A 372 9.36 -9.30 -11.43
CA LEU A 372 8.66 -8.47 -12.39
C LEU A 372 9.59 -7.38 -12.93
N MET A 373 9.39 -6.99 -14.18
CA MET A 373 10.21 -5.98 -14.85
C MET A 373 9.37 -4.94 -15.57
N TYR A 374 9.82 -3.68 -15.50
CA TYR A 374 9.26 -2.56 -16.23
C TYR A 374 10.27 -2.06 -17.28
N PRO A 375 9.91 -2.06 -18.57
CA PRO A 375 10.77 -1.52 -19.61
C PRO A 375 10.74 0.02 -19.64
N LEU A 376 11.90 0.66 -19.55
CA LEU A 376 12.05 2.12 -19.67
C LEU A 376 12.37 2.60 -21.09
N THR A 377 12.77 1.69 -21.98
CA THR A 377 13.22 1.96 -23.35
C THR A 377 12.56 1.00 -24.34
N ASP A 378 12.53 1.35 -25.62
CA ASP A 378 11.94 0.48 -26.66
C ASP A 378 12.70 -0.84 -26.82
N GLU A 379 14.03 -0.82 -26.64
CA GLU A 379 14.82 -2.04 -26.65
C GLU A 379 14.39 -3.00 -25.53
N ALA A 380 14.18 -2.49 -24.31
CA ALA A 380 13.70 -3.31 -23.20
C ALA A 380 12.29 -3.84 -23.47
N HIS A 381 11.40 -3.05 -24.08
CA HIS A 381 10.07 -3.51 -24.49
C HIS A 381 10.16 -4.67 -25.48
N ARG A 382 10.98 -4.56 -26.54
CA ARG A 382 11.17 -5.62 -27.54
C ARG A 382 11.68 -6.91 -26.89
N ARG A 383 12.76 -6.84 -26.11
CA ARG A 383 13.34 -8.02 -25.44
C ARG A 383 12.38 -8.71 -24.48
N ILE A 384 11.60 -7.93 -23.70
CA ILE A 384 10.56 -8.51 -22.83
C ILE A 384 9.51 -9.23 -23.65
N ARG A 385 9.01 -8.64 -24.74
CA ARG A 385 8.00 -9.29 -25.61
C ARG A 385 8.54 -10.57 -26.24
N GLU A 386 9.72 -10.51 -26.86
CA GLU A 386 10.38 -11.68 -27.46
C GLU A 386 10.55 -12.82 -26.45
N PHE A 387 10.93 -12.51 -25.21
CA PHE A 387 11.00 -13.49 -24.15
C PHE A 387 9.64 -14.07 -23.77
N LEU A 388 8.62 -13.21 -23.58
CA LEU A 388 7.27 -13.65 -23.21
C LEU A 388 6.60 -14.50 -24.30
N GLU A 389 6.95 -14.31 -25.57
CA GLU A 389 6.43 -15.06 -26.71
C GLU A 389 7.24 -16.33 -27.00
N GLY A 390 8.57 -16.25 -26.92
CA GLY A 390 9.48 -17.33 -27.28
C GLY A 390 9.77 -18.35 -26.18
N ASP A 391 9.76 -17.95 -24.90
CA ASP A 391 10.11 -18.87 -23.81
C ASP A 391 8.95 -19.85 -23.49
N PRO A 392 9.21 -21.17 -23.42
CA PRO A 392 8.16 -22.19 -23.21
C PRO A 392 7.34 -22.03 -21.93
N TYR A 393 7.90 -21.41 -20.90
CA TYR A 393 7.25 -21.17 -19.62
C TYR A 393 6.62 -19.78 -19.57
N ALA A 394 7.30 -18.77 -20.11
CA ALA A 394 6.82 -17.39 -20.09
C ALA A 394 5.54 -17.19 -20.90
N LYS A 395 5.41 -17.87 -22.04
CA LYS A 395 4.23 -17.84 -22.91
C LYS A 395 2.93 -18.28 -22.23
N LYS A 396 3.02 -19.10 -21.16
CA LYS A 396 1.85 -19.58 -20.40
C LYS A 396 1.23 -18.47 -19.56
N HIS A 397 2.05 -17.59 -18.99
CA HIS A 397 1.57 -16.51 -18.14
C HIS A 397 1.45 -15.16 -18.86
N LYS A 398 2.10 -14.97 -20.01
CA LYS A 398 2.01 -13.76 -20.85
C LYS A 398 2.24 -12.47 -20.06
N GLY A 399 3.27 -12.46 -19.21
CA GLY A 399 3.58 -11.30 -18.38
C GLY A 399 2.65 -11.06 -17.18
N LYS A 400 1.66 -11.93 -16.91
CA LYS A 400 0.73 -11.78 -15.77
C LYS A 400 1.00 -12.78 -14.65
N LEU A 401 1.33 -12.27 -13.47
CA LEU A 401 1.47 -13.02 -12.23
C LEU A 401 0.15 -13.13 -11.48
N TYR A 402 -0.50 -11.99 -11.21
CA TYR A 402 -1.71 -11.98 -10.40
C TYR A 402 -2.90 -12.37 -11.25
N ARG A 403 -3.67 -13.33 -10.73
CA ARG A 403 -4.99 -13.69 -11.24
C ARG A 403 -5.90 -13.79 -10.03
N SER A 404 -6.99 -13.02 -10.03
CA SER A 404 -8.03 -13.15 -9.01
C SER A 404 -8.50 -14.60 -8.95
N ARG A 405 -8.56 -15.14 -7.74
CA ARG A 405 -9.07 -16.50 -7.49
C ARG A 405 -10.42 -16.51 -6.80
N TYR A 406 -10.89 -15.35 -6.32
CA TYR A 406 -12.25 -15.20 -5.85
C TYR A 406 -13.26 -15.63 -6.93
N GLY A 407 -13.05 -15.15 -8.16
CA GLY A 407 -13.80 -15.56 -9.35
C GLY A 407 -15.21 -14.99 -9.40
N ARG A 408 -16.02 -15.48 -10.35
CA ARG A 408 -17.44 -15.16 -10.44
C ARG A 408 -18.27 -16.17 -9.67
N VAL A 409 -19.40 -15.72 -9.15
CA VAL A 409 -20.48 -16.59 -8.66
C VAL A 409 -21.51 -16.78 -9.77
N GLU A 410 -22.28 -17.86 -9.70
CA GLU A 410 -23.49 -17.98 -10.51
C GLU A 410 -24.50 -16.91 -10.05
N PRO A 411 -24.84 -15.92 -10.90
CA PRO A 411 -25.78 -14.87 -10.52
C PRO A 411 -27.16 -15.45 -10.23
N LEU A 412 -28.02 -14.65 -9.59
CA LEU A 412 -29.43 -14.98 -9.44
C LEU A 412 -30.06 -15.23 -10.83
N LYS A 413 -30.80 -16.33 -10.99
CA LYS A 413 -31.40 -16.70 -12.29
C LYS A 413 -32.56 -15.79 -12.70
N THR A 414 -33.28 -15.27 -11.72
CA THR A 414 -34.43 -14.39 -11.91
C THR A 414 -34.36 -13.22 -10.92
N PRO A 415 -35.12 -12.13 -11.13
CA PRO A 415 -35.19 -11.02 -10.19
C PRO A 415 -35.82 -11.45 -8.85
N ILE A 416 -35.46 -10.76 -7.77
CA ILE A 416 -36.20 -10.83 -6.51
C ILE A 416 -37.40 -9.90 -6.65
N LYS A 417 -38.61 -10.41 -6.44
CA LYS A 417 -39.84 -9.62 -6.54
C LYS A 417 -40.56 -9.61 -5.19
N ILE A 418 -40.80 -8.41 -4.69
CA ILE A 418 -41.64 -8.17 -3.53
C ILE A 418 -43.00 -7.76 -4.08
N VAL A 419 -44.05 -8.52 -3.75
CA VAL A 419 -45.40 -8.37 -4.33
C VAL A 419 -46.43 -8.20 -3.21
N ASN A 420 -47.09 -7.05 -3.21
CA ASN A 420 -48.15 -6.65 -2.26
C ASN A 420 -47.78 -6.92 -0.79
N LEU A 421 -46.50 -6.71 -0.45
CA LEU A 421 -45.93 -7.15 0.81
C LEU A 421 -46.40 -6.26 1.97
N THR A 422 -47.04 -6.88 2.95
CA THR A 422 -47.49 -6.20 4.18
C THR A 422 -46.97 -6.93 5.41
N LYS A 423 -46.45 -6.15 6.38
CA LYS A 423 -46.02 -6.65 7.68
C LYS A 423 -46.60 -5.82 8.81
N THR A 424 -47.36 -6.49 9.67
CA THR A 424 -47.92 -5.95 10.92
C THR A 424 -47.22 -6.55 12.13
N TYR A 425 -47.08 -5.76 13.19
CA TYR A 425 -46.72 -6.25 14.51
C TYR A 425 -47.86 -5.92 15.48
N SER A 426 -48.36 -6.94 16.17
CA SER A 426 -49.34 -6.82 17.23
C SER A 426 -48.66 -6.90 18.59
N SER A 427 -48.80 -5.87 19.42
CA SER A 427 -48.41 -5.91 20.84
C SER A 427 -49.66 -5.92 21.70
N LEU A 428 -49.79 -6.92 22.56
CA LEU A 428 -50.79 -6.95 23.61
C LEU A 428 -50.18 -6.24 24.83
N LEU A 429 -50.64 -5.03 25.10
CA LEU A 429 -50.31 -4.33 26.35
C LEU A 429 -51.07 -5.01 27.49
N ASP A 430 -50.39 -5.96 28.14
CA ASP A 430 -50.90 -6.69 29.29
C ASP A 430 -50.41 -6.05 30.59
N VAL A 431 -51.30 -5.25 31.18
CA VAL A 431 -51.04 -4.45 32.38
C VAL A 431 -50.98 -5.33 33.63
N SER A 432 -51.46 -6.58 33.54
CA SER A 432 -51.55 -7.52 34.68
C SER A 432 -50.20 -7.90 35.29
N ARG A 433 -49.09 -7.67 34.57
CA ARG A 433 -47.71 -7.96 35.01
C ARG A 433 -47.03 -6.80 35.74
N LEU A 434 -47.68 -5.63 35.82
CA LEU A 434 -47.15 -4.46 36.52
C LEU A 434 -47.61 -4.46 37.99
N PRO A 435 -46.85 -3.85 38.92
CA PRO A 435 -47.32 -3.58 40.28
C PRO A 435 -48.68 -2.87 40.29
N GLU A 436 -49.54 -3.19 41.27
CA GLU A 436 -50.95 -2.75 41.35
C GLU A 436 -51.10 -1.22 41.28
N GLU A 437 -50.14 -0.49 41.86
CA GLU A 437 -50.09 0.97 41.83
C GLU A 437 -49.91 1.53 40.40
N LEU A 438 -49.08 0.88 39.57
CA LEU A 438 -48.92 1.24 38.15
C LEU A 438 -50.10 0.79 37.30
N GLN A 439 -50.74 -0.34 37.66
CA GLN A 439 -51.97 -0.78 36.99
C GLN A 439 -53.10 0.24 37.20
N ASN A 440 -53.26 0.74 38.43
CA ASN A 440 -54.29 1.73 38.76
C ASN A 440 -54.07 3.05 38.04
N ILE A 441 -52.81 3.50 37.92
CA ILE A 441 -52.46 4.67 37.10
C ILE A 441 -52.83 4.44 35.63
N LEU A 442 -52.43 3.31 35.03
CA LEU A 442 -52.72 3.01 33.62
C LEU A 442 -54.22 2.83 33.35
N ARG A 443 -54.99 2.26 34.30
CA ARG A 443 -56.46 2.20 34.26
C ARG A 443 -57.10 3.58 34.33
N ALA A 444 -56.56 4.51 35.14
CA ALA A 444 -57.02 5.90 35.19
C ALA A 444 -56.83 6.64 33.85
N PHE A 445 -55.86 6.21 33.02
CA PHE A 445 -55.68 6.66 31.64
C PHE A 445 -56.41 5.79 30.59
N GLY A 446 -57.28 4.86 31.00
CA GLY A 446 -58.08 4.01 30.13
C GLY A 446 -57.32 2.87 29.44
N VAL A 447 -56.17 2.45 29.96
CA VAL A 447 -55.34 1.38 29.40
C VAL A 447 -55.53 0.10 30.21
N GLU A 448 -56.50 -0.75 29.83
CA GLU A 448 -56.78 -2.04 30.51
C GLU A 448 -56.24 -3.26 29.76
N LYS A 449 -56.58 -3.40 28.47
CA LYS A 449 -55.96 -4.34 27.51
C LYS A 449 -56.07 -3.72 26.13
N ARG A 450 -54.94 -3.36 25.52
CA ARG A 450 -54.93 -2.79 24.18
C ARG A 450 -54.09 -3.67 23.26
N LEU A 451 -54.73 -4.26 22.26
CA LEU A 451 -54.04 -4.83 21.11
C LEU A 451 -53.63 -3.65 20.22
N VAL A 452 -52.34 -3.33 20.18
CA VAL A 452 -51.80 -2.32 19.28
C VAL A 452 -51.23 -3.04 18.06
N GLU A 453 -51.96 -2.97 16.95
CA GLU A 453 -51.47 -3.45 15.65
C GLU A 453 -50.85 -2.30 14.88
N ARG A 454 -49.55 -2.38 14.65
CA ARG A 454 -48.80 -1.39 13.89
C ARG A 454 -48.33 -1.99 12.58
N TYR A 455 -48.71 -1.35 11.49
CA TYR A 455 -48.12 -1.63 10.19
C TYR A 455 -46.70 -1.07 10.14
N VAL A 456 -45.77 -1.94 9.77
CA VAL A 456 -44.37 -1.58 9.52
C VAL A 456 -44.09 -1.50 8.02
N LEU A 457 -44.73 -2.37 7.23
CA LEU A 457 -44.73 -2.32 5.76
C LEU A 457 -46.17 -2.51 5.26
N ARG A 458 -46.60 -1.75 4.27
CA ARG A 458 -47.92 -1.78 3.65
C ARG A 458 -47.76 -1.82 2.14
N ASP A 459 -48.31 -2.86 1.53
CA ASP A 459 -48.45 -3.00 0.08
C ASP A 459 -47.17 -2.66 -0.73
N VAL A 460 -46.03 -3.16 -0.24
CA VAL A 460 -44.72 -2.87 -0.85
C VAL A 460 -44.55 -3.70 -2.11
N ASN A 461 -44.20 -3.04 -3.22
CA ASN A 461 -43.97 -3.65 -4.53
C ASN A 461 -42.61 -3.22 -5.09
N ILE A 462 -41.65 -4.15 -5.15
CA ILE A 462 -40.23 -3.86 -5.50
C ILE A 462 -39.64 -4.99 -6.35
N VAL A 463 -38.83 -4.63 -7.36
CA VAL A 463 -38.07 -5.59 -8.18
C VAL A 463 -36.57 -5.29 -8.12
N ILE A 464 -35.80 -6.30 -7.71
CA ILE A 464 -34.33 -6.25 -7.63
C ILE A 464 -33.76 -7.20 -8.68
N GLU A 465 -33.00 -6.67 -9.63
CA GLU A 465 -32.42 -7.45 -10.73
C GLU A 465 -31.18 -8.21 -10.26
N PRO A 466 -30.82 -9.34 -10.91
CA PRO A 466 -29.55 -10.01 -10.67
C PRO A 466 -28.35 -9.07 -10.84
N GLY A 467 -27.45 -9.05 -9.85
CA GLY A 467 -26.26 -8.18 -9.85
C GLY A 467 -26.52 -6.73 -9.44
N ASP A 468 -27.76 -6.35 -9.11
CA ASP A 468 -28.04 -5.04 -8.55
C ASP A 468 -27.32 -4.85 -7.21
N ILE A 469 -26.76 -3.66 -7.02
CA ILE A 469 -26.42 -3.13 -5.71
C ILE A 469 -27.53 -2.17 -5.30
N VAL A 470 -28.24 -2.48 -4.23
CA VAL A 470 -29.38 -1.75 -3.72
C VAL A 470 -29.07 -1.22 -2.33
N VAL A 471 -29.38 0.06 -2.10
CA VAL A 471 -29.31 0.63 -0.75
C VAL A 471 -30.70 0.90 -0.20
N VAL A 472 -30.95 0.50 1.04
CA VAL A 472 -32.17 0.77 1.79
C VAL A 472 -31.92 1.95 2.74
N VAL A 473 -32.66 3.05 2.55
CA VAL A 473 -32.52 4.31 3.30
C VAL A 473 -33.82 4.59 4.04
N GLY A 474 -33.74 5.17 5.23
CA GLY A 474 -34.92 5.53 6.03
C GLY A 474 -34.60 5.80 7.49
N ALA A 475 -35.47 6.54 8.19
CA ALA A 475 -35.29 6.86 9.60
C ALA A 475 -35.12 5.60 10.49
N SER A 476 -34.57 5.78 11.69
CA SER A 476 -34.55 4.68 12.67
C SER A 476 -35.98 4.23 12.99
N GLY A 477 -36.21 2.92 13.07
CA GLY A 477 -37.57 2.38 13.25
C GLY A 477 -38.50 2.46 12.04
N ALA A 478 -38.03 2.92 10.87
CA ALA A 478 -38.87 3.05 9.67
C ALA A 478 -39.31 1.70 9.05
N GLY A 479 -38.68 0.58 9.42
CA GLY A 479 -38.99 -0.75 8.87
C GLY A 479 -37.92 -1.35 7.95
N LYS A 480 -36.72 -0.75 7.86
CA LYS A 480 -35.60 -1.25 7.04
C LYS A 480 -35.23 -2.70 7.38
N THR A 481 -34.91 -2.97 8.65
CA THR A 481 -34.61 -4.32 9.16
C THR A 481 -35.76 -5.28 8.87
N THR A 482 -37.00 -4.82 9.00
CA THR A 482 -38.19 -5.64 8.70
C THR A 482 -38.24 -6.03 7.22
N LEU A 483 -37.98 -5.09 6.30
CA LEU A 483 -37.90 -5.38 4.87
C LEU A 483 -36.80 -6.41 4.57
N LEU A 484 -35.61 -6.24 5.16
CA LEU A 484 -34.50 -7.18 5.00
C LEU A 484 -34.86 -8.57 5.55
N ARG A 485 -35.53 -8.66 6.70
CA ARG A 485 -36.02 -9.93 7.26
C ARG A 485 -36.97 -10.66 6.31
N MET A 486 -37.85 -9.95 5.59
CA MET A 486 -38.76 -10.60 4.62
C MET A 486 -37.97 -11.25 3.47
N ILE A 487 -36.94 -10.57 2.97
CA ILE A 487 -36.08 -11.10 1.91
C ILE A 487 -35.27 -12.30 2.40
N ILE A 488 -34.65 -12.18 3.58
CA ILE A 488 -33.88 -13.27 4.21
C ILE A 488 -34.80 -14.47 4.50
N GLY A 489 -36.01 -14.21 5.00
CA GLY A 489 -37.01 -15.22 5.31
C GLY A 489 -37.40 -16.04 4.10
N ALA A 490 -37.66 -15.38 2.97
CA ALA A 490 -37.92 -16.05 1.70
C ALA A 490 -36.70 -16.86 1.21
N ALA A 491 -35.49 -16.30 1.30
CA ALA A 491 -34.26 -16.97 0.86
C ALA A 491 -33.97 -18.26 1.63
N LEU A 492 -34.20 -18.25 2.94
CA LEU A 492 -33.90 -19.36 3.85
C LEU A 492 -35.11 -20.27 4.12
N LYS A 493 -36.29 -19.94 3.58
CA LYS A 493 -37.57 -20.58 3.94
C LYS A 493 -37.80 -20.60 5.45
N ASN A 494 -37.52 -19.47 6.11
CA ASN A 494 -37.56 -19.35 7.56
C ASN A 494 -39.00 -19.50 8.10
N VAL A 495 -39.14 -20.27 9.17
CA VAL A 495 -40.44 -20.55 9.80
C VAL A 495 -40.85 -19.51 10.84
N ASP A 496 -39.91 -18.70 11.35
CA ASP A 496 -40.18 -17.64 12.33
C ASP A 496 -41.08 -16.54 11.72
N GLU A 497 -42.18 -16.24 12.41
CA GLU A 497 -43.15 -15.22 11.99
C GLU A 497 -42.53 -13.84 11.79
N ARG A 498 -41.41 -13.51 12.45
CA ARG A 498 -40.69 -12.24 12.24
C ARG A 498 -40.08 -12.12 10.84
N TYR A 499 -39.88 -13.24 10.15
CA TYR A 499 -39.29 -13.34 8.81
C TYR A 499 -40.33 -13.57 7.71
N LYS A 500 -41.61 -13.72 8.09
CA LYS A 500 -42.71 -13.91 7.14
C LYS A 500 -43.58 -12.67 6.98
N PRO A 501 -44.13 -12.41 5.78
CA PRO A 501 -45.13 -11.39 5.60
C PRO A 501 -46.43 -11.75 6.32
N THR A 502 -47.19 -10.73 6.72
CA THR A 502 -48.59 -10.91 7.15
C THR A 502 -49.47 -11.19 5.93
N SER A 503 -49.21 -10.51 4.81
CA SER A 503 -49.84 -10.77 3.51
C SER A 503 -48.90 -10.36 2.36
N GLY A 504 -49.19 -10.88 1.15
CA GLY A 504 -48.29 -10.78 0.01
C GLY A 504 -47.14 -11.79 0.08
N CYS A 505 -46.13 -11.63 -0.76
CA CYS A 505 -44.99 -12.55 -0.82
C CYS A 505 -43.69 -11.86 -1.27
N VAL A 506 -42.57 -12.54 -1.00
CA VAL A 506 -41.28 -12.25 -1.63
C VAL A 506 -40.92 -13.46 -2.48
N GLU A 507 -40.97 -13.28 -3.80
CA GLU A 507 -40.50 -14.27 -4.77
C GLU A 507 -38.96 -14.18 -4.86
N ILE A 508 -38.29 -15.30 -4.59
CA ILE A 508 -36.84 -15.39 -4.61
C ILE A 508 -36.39 -16.55 -5.51
N PRO A 509 -35.29 -16.40 -6.27
CA PRO A 509 -34.81 -17.47 -7.15
C PRO A 509 -34.37 -18.71 -6.36
N GLU A 510 -34.62 -19.90 -6.90
CA GLU A 510 -34.24 -21.16 -6.25
C GLU A 510 -32.72 -21.32 -6.11
N ASN A 511 -31.93 -20.73 -7.01
CA ASN A 511 -30.47 -20.78 -6.96
C ASN A 511 -29.84 -19.79 -5.96
N THR A 512 -30.64 -19.21 -5.06
CA THR A 512 -30.18 -18.23 -4.08
C THR A 512 -29.26 -18.86 -3.05
N ARG A 513 -28.04 -18.32 -2.95
CA ARG A 513 -27.06 -18.57 -1.90
C ARG A 513 -26.84 -17.27 -1.15
N ILE A 514 -27.59 -17.12 -0.06
CA ILE A 514 -27.58 -15.91 0.75
C ILE A 514 -26.47 -15.94 1.80
N ALA A 515 -25.81 -14.80 1.98
CA ALA A 515 -25.06 -14.47 3.19
C ALA A 515 -25.61 -13.17 3.75
N TYR A 516 -25.77 -13.07 5.06
CA TYR A 516 -26.39 -11.88 5.66
C TYR A 516 -25.84 -11.51 7.03
N MET A 517 -26.06 -10.26 7.44
CA MET A 517 -25.75 -9.76 8.77
C MET A 517 -26.88 -8.84 9.25
N LEU A 518 -27.46 -9.18 10.40
CA LEU A 518 -28.46 -8.40 11.12
C LEU A 518 -27.94 -8.21 12.56
N PRO A 519 -27.39 -7.03 12.92
CA PRO A 519 -26.86 -6.77 14.26
C PRO A 519 -27.87 -7.14 15.35
N GLY A 520 -27.44 -7.90 16.34
CA GLY A 520 -28.29 -8.39 17.45
C GLY A 520 -29.16 -9.62 17.15
N GLU A 521 -29.23 -10.09 15.89
CA GLU A 521 -29.96 -11.30 15.50
C GLU A 521 -29.05 -12.37 14.90
N TYR A 522 -28.29 -12.00 13.88
CA TYR A 522 -27.39 -12.91 13.19
C TYR A 522 -26.12 -12.20 12.76
N GLU A 523 -25.01 -12.67 13.31
CA GLU A 523 -23.68 -12.19 12.95
C GLU A 523 -22.76 -13.41 12.71
N PRO A 524 -21.78 -13.29 11.79
CA PRO A 524 -20.79 -14.34 11.62
C PRO A 524 -20.06 -14.66 12.93
N GLU A 525 -20.07 -15.93 13.31
CA GLU A 525 -19.35 -16.44 14.47
C GLU A 525 -17.86 -16.66 14.14
N PHE A 526 -17.00 -16.44 15.13
CA PHE A 526 -15.56 -16.64 15.06
C PHE A 526 -15.11 -17.49 16.24
N GLY A 527 -14.33 -18.53 15.96
CA GLY A 527 -13.67 -19.31 17.00
C GLY A 527 -12.37 -18.63 17.47
N ASP A 528 -11.52 -19.41 18.12
CA ASP A 528 -10.20 -18.94 18.54
C ASP A 528 -9.22 -18.87 17.35
N GLU A 529 -9.51 -19.44 16.18
CA GLU A 529 -8.58 -19.38 15.04
C GLU A 529 -8.22 -17.96 14.59
N THR A 530 -7.09 -17.84 13.89
CA THR A 530 -6.69 -16.56 13.27
C THR A 530 -7.63 -16.20 12.12
N LEU A 531 -7.71 -14.91 11.77
CA LEU A 531 -8.55 -14.46 10.65
C LEU A 531 -8.20 -15.16 9.33
N LEU A 532 -6.91 -15.36 9.03
CA LEU A 532 -6.52 -16.03 7.79
C LEU A 532 -7.00 -17.49 7.79
N GLU A 533 -6.85 -18.21 8.91
CA GLU A 533 -7.34 -19.58 9.06
C GLU A 533 -8.87 -19.64 8.92
N HIS A 534 -9.60 -18.75 9.59
CA HIS A 534 -11.06 -18.70 9.54
C HIS A 534 -11.55 -18.57 8.09
N ILE A 535 -11.02 -17.60 7.35
CA ILE A 535 -11.43 -17.36 5.96
C ILE A 535 -10.92 -18.48 5.03
N THR A 536 -9.73 -19.04 5.29
CA THR A 536 -9.20 -20.17 4.51
C THR A 536 -10.06 -21.41 4.69
N LYS A 537 -10.52 -21.72 5.90
CA LYS A 537 -11.43 -22.85 6.16
C LYS A 537 -12.73 -22.74 5.35
N LYS A 538 -13.30 -21.53 5.24
CA LYS A 538 -14.53 -21.28 4.45
C LYS A 538 -14.31 -21.32 2.94
N THR A 539 -13.17 -20.81 2.47
CA THR A 539 -12.89 -20.70 1.03
C THR A 539 -12.21 -21.92 0.42
N GLY A 540 -11.53 -22.74 1.25
CA GLY A 540 -10.65 -23.82 0.81
C GLY A 540 -9.36 -23.36 0.13
N ASP A 541 -9.11 -22.04 0.02
CA ASP A 541 -7.94 -21.48 -0.66
C ASP A 541 -7.39 -20.26 0.10
N PRO A 542 -6.17 -20.35 0.69
CA PRO A 542 -5.58 -19.26 1.47
C PRO A 542 -5.34 -18.00 0.63
N VAL A 543 -5.26 -18.12 -0.69
CA VAL A 543 -5.05 -16.96 -1.56
C VAL A 543 -6.34 -16.21 -1.82
N VAL A 544 -7.45 -16.93 -1.93
CA VAL A 544 -8.79 -16.31 -1.93
C VAL A 544 -9.02 -15.63 -0.59
N ALA A 545 -8.60 -16.25 0.52
CA ALA A 545 -8.73 -15.65 1.84
C ALA A 545 -7.98 -14.30 1.95
N VAL A 546 -6.72 -14.24 1.49
CA VAL A 546 -5.96 -12.99 1.41
C VAL A 546 -6.64 -11.95 0.52
N GLU A 547 -7.20 -12.37 -0.63
CA GLU A 547 -7.92 -11.49 -1.54
C GLU A 547 -9.17 -10.85 -0.89
N ILE A 548 -9.95 -11.64 -0.16
CA ILE A 548 -11.12 -11.18 0.59
C ILE A 548 -10.72 -10.22 1.71
N LEU A 549 -9.72 -10.59 2.52
CA LEU A 549 -9.21 -9.73 3.61
C LEU A 549 -8.71 -8.38 3.06
N ASN A 550 -8.01 -8.38 1.92
CA ASN A 550 -7.58 -7.15 1.25
C ASN A 550 -8.77 -6.30 0.75
N THR A 551 -9.83 -6.95 0.29
CA THR A 551 -11.06 -6.30 -0.19
C THR A 551 -11.79 -5.58 0.93
N VAL A 552 -11.85 -6.16 2.13
CA VAL A 552 -12.45 -5.49 3.30
C VAL A 552 -11.49 -4.53 4.01
N GLY A 553 -10.27 -4.32 3.51
CA GLY A 553 -9.30 -3.40 4.11
C GLY A 553 -8.53 -3.96 5.31
N LEU A 554 -8.53 -5.29 5.49
CA LEU A 554 -7.68 -6.00 6.45
C LEU A 554 -6.43 -6.55 5.74
N SER A 555 -5.72 -5.67 5.03
CA SER A 555 -4.58 -6.03 4.18
C SER A 555 -3.23 -6.11 4.90
N ASP A 556 -3.20 -5.80 6.19
CA ASP A 556 -1.98 -5.93 6.98
C ASP A 556 -1.72 -7.39 7.36
N ALA A 557 -0.46 -7.82 7.25
CA ALA A 557 -0.06 -9.17 7.59
C ALA A 557 -0.25 -9.47 9.09
N VAL A 558 -0.24 -8.43 9.95
CA VAL A 558 -0.59 -8.58 11.37
C VAL A 558 -2.01 -9.11 11.52
N PHE A 559 -2.96 -8.64 10.71
CA PHE A 559 -4.35 -9.12 10.76
C PHE A 559 -4.48 -10.58 10.34
N TYR A 560 -3.59 -11.09 9.49
CA TYR A 560 -3.64 -12.50 9.09
C TYR A 560 -3.39 -13.46 10.26
N ARG A 561 -2.64 -13.01 11.28
CA ARG A 561 -2.39 -13.77 12.51
C ARG A 561 -3.25 -13.35 13.70
N ALA A 562 -3.98 -12.24 13.57
CA ALA A 562 -4.85 -11.76 14.64
C ALA A 562 -6.06 -12.68 14.79
N ARG A 563 -6.50 -12.87 16.04
CA ARG A 563 -7.77 -13.52 16.38
C ARG A 563 -8.87 -12.48 16.45
N TYR A 564 -10.12 -12.90 16.27
CA TYR A 564 -11.25 -11.99 16.26
C TYR A 564 -11.38 -11.18 17.57
N SER A 565 -11.06 -11.79 18.71
CA SER A 565 -11.06 -11.14 20.04
C SER A 565 -10.08 -9.97 20.16
N GLU A 566 -8.97 -10.00 19.43
CA GLU A 566 -7.88 -9.00 19.46
C GLU A 566 -8.18 -7.76 18.60
N LEU A 567 -9.26 -7.80 17.81
CA LEU A 567 -9.62 -6.74 16.87
C LEU A 567 -10.41 -5.60 17.53
N SER A 568 -10.19 -4.38 17.05
CA SER A 568 -11.05 -3.24 17.38
C SER A 568 -12.46 -3.42 16.78
N THR A 569 -13.45 -2.68 17.28
CA THR A 569 -14.85 -2.76 16.81
C THR A 569 -14.98 -2.63 15.29
N GLY A 570 -14.33 -1.62 14.68
CA GLY A 570 -14.34 -1.46 13.23
C GLY A 570 -13.53 -2.51 12.46
N GLN A 571 -12.53 -3.15 13.08
CA GLN A 571 -11.84 -4.30 12.48
C GLN A 571 -12.72 -5.56 12.53
N LYS A 572 -13.47 -5.76 13.63
CA LYS A 572 -14.45 -6.84 13.78
C LYS A 572 -15.56 -6.75 12.72
N GLU A 573 -16.10 -5.56 12.48
CA GLU A 573 -17.12 -5.35 11.44
C GLU A 573 -16.61 -5.75 10.04
N ARG A 574 -15.36 -5.39 9.72
CA ARG A 574 -14.71 -5.79 8.46
C ARG A 574 -14.41 -7.29 8.41
N ALA A 575 -14.05 -7.91 9.53
CA ALA A 575 -13.84 -9.36 9.61
C ALA A 575 -15.15 -10.12 9.36
N LYS A 576 -16.28 -9.66 9.93
CA LYS A 576 -17.62 -10.21 9.64
C LYS A 576 -17.93 -10.13 8.14
N LEU A 577 -17.72 -8.97 7.51
CA LEU A 577 -17.90 -8.82 6.07
C LEU A 577 -17.02 -9.79 5.25
N ALA A 578 -15.76 -9.98 5.64
CA ALA A 578 -14.89 -10.96 5.00
C ALA A 578 -15.44 -12.39 5.14
N SER A 579 -15.95 -12.74 6.32
CA SER A 579 -16.54 -14.04 6.60
C SER A 579 -17.79 -14.31 5.75
N LEU A 580 -18.61 -13.29 5.49
CA LEU A 580 -19.76 -13.39 4.56
C LEU A 580 -19.31 -13.58 3.11
N LEU A 581 -18.34 -12.79 2.64
CA LEU A 581 -17.80 -12.92 1.27
C LEU A 581 -17.12 -14.27 1.04
N ALA A 582 -16.55 -14.87 2.09
CA ALA A 582 -15.91 -16.19 2.05
C ALA A 582 -16.86 -17.32 1.67
N LEU A 583 -18.17 -17.15 1.94
CA LEU A 583 -19.22 -18.10 1.54
C LEU A 583 -19.52 -18.06 0.03
N LYS A 584 -18.92 -17.12 -0.72
CA LYS A 584 -19.20 -16.85 -2.14
C LYS A 584 -20.71 -16.75 -2.44
N PRO A 585 -21.43 -15.86 -1.76
CA PRO A 585 -22.87 -15.70 -1.96
C PRO A 585 -23.17 -15.11 -3.34
N ASN A 586 -24.37 -15.38 -3.88
CA ASN A 586 -24.91 -14.61 -4.99
C ASN A 586 -25.96 -13.56 -4.54
N LEU A 587 -26.36 -13.59 -3.26
CA LEU A 587 -27.12 -12.55 -2.59
C LEU A 587 -26.47 -12.20 -1.24
N LEU A 588 -26.06 -10.93 -1.07
CA LEU A 588 -25.49 -10.42 0.17
C LEU A 588 -26.41 -9.37 0.79
N VAL A 589 -26.88 -9.59 2.02
CA VAL A 589 -27.79 -8.68 2.73
C VAL A 589 -27.15 -8.16 4.02
N ILE A 590 -26.99 -6.85 4.18
CA ILE A 590 -26.35 -6.28 5.38
C ILE A 590 -27.19 -5.14 5.94
N ASP A 591 -27.62 -5.28 7.20
CA ASP A 591 -28.20 -4.16 7.95
C ASP A 591 -27.10 -3.34 8.63
N GLU A 592 -27.37 -2.04 8.81
CA GLU A 592 -26.45 -1.05 9.40
C GLU A 592 -25.04 -1.07 8.79
N PHE A 593 -24.95 -1.14 7.46
CA PHE A 593 -23.67 -1.27 6.77
C PHE A 593 -22.71 -0.10 7.08
N ALA A 594 -21.52 -0.45 7.57
CA ALA A 594 -20.43 0.47 7.92
C ALA A 594 -20.78 1.45 9.05
N ALA A 595 -21.71 1.10 9.95
CA ALA A 595 -22.15 2.00 11.02
C ALA A 595 -21.04 2.30 12.05
N HIS A 596 -20.14 1.35 12.34
CA HIS A 596 -19.07 1.52 13.33
C HIS A 596 -17.70 1.88 12.73
N LEU A 597 -17.67 2.25 11.45
CA LEU A 597 -16.44 2.66 10.76
C LEU A 597 -16.33 4.19 10.70
N ASP A 598 -15.11 4.72 10.80
CA ASP A 598 -14.86 6.13 10.48
C ASP A 598 -15.21 6.41 9.00
N SER A 599 -15.52 7.66 8.67
CA SER A 599 -16.02 8.02 7.33
C SER A 599 -15.10 7.64 6.18
N LEU A 600 -13.78 7.74 6.34
CA LEU A 600 -12.83 7.37 5.28
C LEU A 600 -12.77 5.85 5.11
N THR A 601 -12.69 5.10 6.21
CA THR A 601 -12.69 3.63 6.16
C THR A 601 -14.01 3.10 5.61
N ALA A 602 -15.14 3.66 6.02
CA ALA A 602 -16.47 3.30 5.52
C ALA A 602 -16.56 3.46 4.00
N GLN A 603 -16.14 4.60 3.46
CA GLN A 603 -16.07 4.85 2.02
C GLN A 603 -15.15 3.85 1.29
N ARG A 604 -13.98 3.53 1.85
CA ARG A 604 -13.04 2.56 1.25
C ARG A 604 -13.62 1.15 1.18
N VAL A 605 -14.27 0.71 2.27
CA VAL A 605 -14.92 -0.61 2.34
C VAL A 605 -16.10 -0.67 1.37
N ALA A 606 -16.95 0.36 1.36
CA ALA A 606 -18.05 0.55 0.42
C ALA A 606 -17.59 0.44 -1.04
N TYR A 607 -16.58 1.22 -1.44
CA TYR A 607 -16.04 1.21 -2.79
C TYR A 607 -15.52 -0.18 -3.21
N LYS A 608 -14.78 -0.84 -2.32
CA LYS A 608 -14.22 -2.18 -2.60
C LYS A 608 -15.31 -3.25 -2.64
N LEU A 609 -16.31 -3.20 -1.75
CA LEU A 609 -17.47 -4.09 -1.76
C LEU A 609 -18.25 -3.94 -3.06
N GLY A 610 -18.52 -2.70 -3.47
CA GLY A 610 -19.19 -2.43 -4.74
C GLY A 610 -18.41 -3.01 -5.92
N ARG A 611 -17.08 -2.82 -5.94
CA ARG A 611 -16.25 -3.35 -7.04
C ARG A 611 -16.29 -4.88 -7.10
N ILE A 612 -16.06 -5.58 -5.98
CA ILE A 612 -16.06 -7.05 -5.97
C ILE A 612 -17.43 -7.62 -6.32
N ALA A 613 -18.52 -6.98 -5.88
CA ALA A 613 -19.87 -7.42 -6.20
C ALA A 613 -20.13 -7.39 -7.71
N ARG A 614 -19.76 -6.30 -8.38
CA ARG A 614 -19.89 -6.19 -9.85
C ARG A 614 -18.97 -7.14 -10.60
N GLU A 615 -17.71 -7.26 -10.18
CA GLU A 615 -16.74 -8.15 -10.82
C GLU A 615 -17.15 -9.63 -10.69
N SER A 616 -17.80 -9.99 -9.58
CA SER A 616 -18.16 -11.36 -9.23
C SER A 616 -19.60 -11.73 -9.60
N GLY A 617 -20.48 -10.74 -9.87
CA GLY A 617 -21.90 -10.97 -10.18
C GLY A 617 -22.80 -11.16 -8.95
N ILE A 618 -22.45 -10.55 -7.82
CA ILE A 618 -23.19 -10.67 -6.55
C ILE A 618 -24.27 -9.58 -6.50
N THR A 619 -25.52 -9.97 -6.21
CA THR A 619 -26.58 -9.02 -5.83
C THR A 619 -26.36 -8.58 -4.38
N VAL A 620 -26.33 -7.27 -4.12
CA VAL A 620 -26.04 -6.71 -2.79
C VAL A 620 -27.21 -5.82 -2.34
N ILE A 621 -27.71 -6.05 -1.13
CA ILE A 621 -28.71 -5.20 -0.48
C ILE A 621 -28.14 -4.73 0.85
N VAL A 622 -27.93 -3.43 1.00
CA VAL A 622 -27.41 -2.87 2.26
C VAL A 622 -28.34 -1.80 2.82
N ALA A 623 -28.53 -1.75 4.13
CA ALA A 623 -29.22 -0.65 4.78
C ALA A 623 -28.20 0.32 5.41
N THR A 624 -28.28 1.60 5.05
CA THR A 624 -27.45 2.65 5.63
C THR A 624 -28.06 4.03 5.33
N ASN A 625 -27.86 4.98 6.25
CA ASN A 625 -28.25 6.38 6.06
C ASN A 625 -27.04 7.30 5.79
N ARG A 626 -25.84 6.72 5.61
CA ARG A 626 -24.60 7.48 5.46
C ARG A 626 -24.36 7.84 3.99
N VAL A 627 -24.60 9.10 3.62
CA VAL A 627 -24.50 9.60 2.24
C VAL A 627 -23.16 9.25 1.60
N GLU A 628 -22.07 9.36 2.35
CA GLU A 628 -20.73 9.06 1.85
C GLU A 628 -20.52 7.58 1.51
N VAL A 629 -21.16 6.67 2.24
CA VAL A 629 -21.14 5.23 2.01
C VAL A 629 -21.96 4.88 0.78
N ILE A 630 -23.14 5.51 0.64
CA ILE A 630 -24.03 5.35 -0.50
C ILE A 630 -23.32 5.79 -1.79
N LYS A 631 -22.67 6.96 -1.77
CA LYS A 631 -21.88 7.47 -2.90
C LYS A 631 -20.76 6.50 -3.26
N ALA A 632 -20.00 6.01 -2.27
CA ALA A 632 -18.88 5.11 -2.53
C ALA A 632 -19.28 3.71 -3.03
N LEU A 633 -20.44 3.19 -2.63
CA LEU A 633 -21.00 1.92 -3.14
C LEU A 633 -21.45 2.03 -4.61
N SER A 634 -21.91 3.23 -5.00
CA SER A 634 -22.47 3.56 -6.31
C SER A 634 -23.65 2.65 -6.71
N PRO A 635 -24.70 2.54 -5.89
CA PRO A 635 -25.75 1.54 -6.10
C PRO A 635 -26.55 1.81 -7.36
N ASN A 636 -27.15 0.75 -7.91
CA ASN A 636 -28.05 0.81 -9.06
C ASN A 636 -29.40 1.44 -8.66
N LYS A 637 -29.86 1.14 -7.43
CA LYS A 637 -31.20 1.50 -6.93
C LYS A 637 -31.13 1.89 -5.45
N VAL A 638 -32.04 2.76 -5.04
CA VAL A 638 -32.27 3.12 -3.63
C VAL A 638 -33.73 2.79 -3.28
N ILE A 639 -33.92 2.10 -2.17
CA ILE A 639 -35.23 1.85 -1.57
C ILE A 639 -35.38 2.79 -0.39
N PHE A 640 -36.37 3.68 -0.46
CA PHE A 640 -36.74 4.54 0.66
C PHE A 640 -37.82 3.86 1.48
N VAL A 641 -37.57 3.72 2.78
CA VAL A 641 -38.50 3.09 3.73
C VAL A 641 -38.93 4.12 4.77
N GLY A 642 -40.23 4.31 4.93
CA GLY A 642 -40.78 5.31 5.85
C GLY A 642 -42.30 5.25 5.98
N TYR A 643 -42.81 5.59 7.18
CA TYR A 643 -44.24 5.76 7.48
C TYR A 643 -45.14 4.59 7.02
N GLY A 644 -44.63 3.36 7.04
CA GLY A 644 -45.37 2.16 6.65
C GLY A 644 -45.32 1.84 5.16
N GLY A 645 -44.62 2.60 4.33
CA GLY A 645 -44.39 2.31 2.91
C GLY A 645 -42.91 2.08 2.58
N ALA A 646 -42.67 1.49 1.41
CA ALA A 646 -41.35 1.44 0.79
C ALA A 646 -41.47 1.59 -0.72
N PHE A 647 -40.67 2.48 -1.33
CA PHE A 647 -40.65 2.69 -2.77
C PHE A 647 -39.21 2.69 -3.30
N LEU A 648 -39.06 2.31 -4.56
CA LEU A 648 -37.77 2.16 -5.23
C LEU A 648 -37.55 3.28 -6.24
N GLU A 649 -36.37 3.91 -6.20
CA GLU A 649 -35.90 4.90 -7.17
C GLU A 649 -34.59 4.41 -7.81
N ARG A 650 -34.48 4.51 -9.15
CA ARG A 650 -33.20 4.28 -9.84
C ARG A 650 -32.28 5.47 -9.60
N ILE A 651 -30.99 5.24 -9.34
CA ILE A 651 -30.07 6.37 -9.14
C ILE A 651 -29.82 7.08 -10.47
N GLU A 652 -30.18 8.36 -10.49
CA GLU A 652 -29.66 9.39 -11.38
C GLU A 652 -28.86 10.42 -10.55
N LYS A 653 -28.00 11.25 -11.17
CA LYS A 653 -27.16 12.24 -10.44
C LYS A 653 -27.95 13.14 -9.48
N THR A 654 -29.23 13.37 -9.75
CA THR A 654 -30.20 14.17 -8.98
C THR A 654 -30.72 13.51 -7.70
N VAL A 655 -30.55 12.19 -7.51
CA VAL A 655 -31.08 11.48 -6.32
C VAL A 655 -30.27 11.79 -5.06
N TYR A 656 -28.98 12.14 -5.18
CA TYR A 656 -28.13 12.47 -4.03
C TYR A 656 -28.49 13.76 -3.30
N SER A 657 -29.34 14.62 -3.85
CA SER A 657 -29.87 15.79 -3.14
C SER A 657 -31.12 15.48 -2.31
N LYS A 658 -31.75 14.32 -2.54
CA LYS A 658 -32.93 13.85 -1.78
C LYS A 658 -32.55 12.99 -0.57
N ILE A 659 -31.32 12.48 -0.54
CA ILE A 659 -30.70 11.72 0.56
C ILE A 659 -29.90 12.70 1.40
#